data_AF-A0A1Q6DQ67-F1
#
_entry.id   AF-A0A1Q6DQ67-F1
#
_cell.length_a   1.000
_cell.length_b   1.000
_cell.length_c   1.000
_cell.angle_alpha   90.00
_cell.angle_beta   90.00
_cell.angle_gamma   90.00
#
_symmetry.space_group_name_H-M   'P 1'
#
loop_
_entity.id
_entity.type
_entity.pdbx_description
1 polymer ?
#
loop_
_entity_poly.entity_id
_entity_poly.type
_entity_poly.pdbx_seq_one_letter_code
_entity_poly.pdbx_strand_id
1 'polypeptide(L)'
;MLDFFERQESARRNTFLLLFLFFLAVVVIVGVVHWSVALFLLFTPRYAMTAQSFGSLLTDPDISLVTIPSVLLLIFIGNAYKFFTLRRGGSDIALRLGGRLVLPDTRDQREQRLLHVVEEMALASGLPVPLVYVLDRESGINAFAAGFTPADAVIAVTDGALALLNRDELQGVVAHEFSHIRNGDMLLNIRLIGIVHGILLLHLAGGFILRSFETNLFNKRRQNGAIIMAVGFLLYALGFIGGLLAKLIKMAVSRQREYLSDASAVQFTRNPLGLASALKKIGGLTLGSNLRHPLAEEASHMFFGNGLGDSLLDIFSTHPPLAKRILLLDPAFDGTFPRVKRIVEEIPVAVKRAAPPPPMAQSAIASAGNLAGAAVPANVSAAAEPHSQSPNHTPEQVIDHHMRERRKMLATIPEIVRKACRDNYGAQAVVLNLLFSPEETVRTAQWELVRNFADLKLVKETERLFPLLTTVSRSTRLPLIDLSLPALRLLDEKQYREFRKLEKHLADADQKTDLFEYMLHRVLVSHLEQNFAAHQPNDGQNEPKGNFAWACSIVFTLLAKHSYNNDGQEARAAFDRTVSRIAAGKRDGIIFLADPRLHPLRDFDRALRILAETGLSSRKNLLAACLECITRDGRISSQEAELFRAIGEGLHCPIPAQLIAC
;
A
#
# COMPACT_ATOMS: atom_id res chain seq x y z
N MET A 1 9.87 -2.10 16.54
CA MET A 1 11.15 -2.07 15.79
C MET A 1 11.73 -3.45 15.45
N LEU A 2 11.39 -4.54 16.17
CA LEU A 2 11.76 -5.93 15.78
C LEU A 2 10.97 -6.43 14.56
N ASP A 3 9.66 -6.13 14.54
CA ASP A 3 8.68 -6.55 13.51
C ASP A 3 9.05 -6.15 12.06
N PHE A 4 9.70 -4.99 11.83
CA PHE A 4 10.07 -4.54 10.47
C PHE A 4 11.24 -5.32 9.83
N PHE A 5 12.16 -5.85 10.62
CA PHE A 5 13.38 -6.50 10.11
C PHE A 5 13.15 -7.98 9.79
N GLU A 6 12.37 -8.68 10.61
CA GLU A 6 11.87 -10.02 10.31
C GLU A 6 11.06 -10.02 9.01
N ARG A 7 10.25 -8.97 8.77
CA ARG A 7 9.52 -8.78 7.50
C ARG A 7 10.46 -8.69 6.30
N GLN A 8 11.61 -8.04 6.41
CA GLN A 8 12.52 -7.88 5.29
C GLN A 8 13.34 -9.15 4.98
N GLU A 9 13.73 -9.91 6.00
CA GLU A 9 14.39 -11.21 5.82
C GLU A 9 13.42 -12.26 5.26
N SER A 10 12.18 -12.28 5.76
CA SER A 10 11.09 -13.04 5.17
C SER A 10 10.85 -12.66 3.71
N ALA A 11 10.83 -11.35 3.39
CA ALA A 11 10.68 -10.88 2.01
C ALA A 11 11.81 -11.35 1.08
N ARG A 12 13.07 -11.37 1.54
CA ARG A 12 14.20 -11.90 0.76
C ARG A 12 14.10 -13.39 0.52
N ARG A 13 13.83 -14.18 1.57
CA ARG A 13 13.67 -15.64 1.46
C ARG A 13 12.51 -15.99 0.53
N ASN A 14 11.40 -15.27 0.63
CA ASN A 14 10.22 -15.49 -0.22
C ASN A 14 10.49 -15.06 -1.67
N THR A 15 11.27 -13.99 -1.89
CA THR A 15 11.71 -13.59 -3.24
C THR A 15 12.60 -14.67 -3.85
N PHE A 16 13.54 -15.23 -3.08
CA PHE A 16 14.38 -16.33 -3.55
C PHE A 16 13.55 -17.57 -3.89
N LEU A 17 12.65 -17.98 -2.99
CA LEU A 17 11.73 -19.10 -3.23
C LEU A 17 10.87 -18.87 -4.48
N LEU A 18 10.33 -17.66 -4.65
CA LEU A 18 9.56 -17.27 -5.83
C LEU A 18 10.38 -17.44 -7.11
N LEU A 19 11.60 -16.88 -7.15
CA LEU A 19 12.49 -16.98 -8.31
C LEU A 19 12.88 -18.43 -8.60
N PHE A 20 13.14 -19.22 -7.56
CA PHE A 20 13.45 -20.64 -7.69
C PHE A 20 12.28 -21.44 -8.28
N LEU A 21 11.07 -21.28 -7.73
CA LEU A 21 9.88 -21.97 -8.24
C LEU A 21 9.51 -21.50 -9.65
N PHE A 22 9.68 -20.21 -9.95
CA PHE A 22 9.51 -19.69 -11.30
C PHE A 22 10.51 -20.29 -12.29
N PHE A 23 11.79 -20.35 -11.92
CA PHE A 23 12.82 -20.99 -12.74
C PHE A 23 12.47 -22.46 -13.02
N LEU A 24 12.07 -23.21 -12.00
CA LEU A 24 11.63 -24.59 -12.16
C LEU A 24 10.42 -24.70 -13.11
N ALA A 25 9.43 -23.80 -12.98
CA ALA A 25 8.27 -23.76 -13.85
C ALA A 25 8.65 -23.48 -15.31
N VAL A 26 9.57 -22.54 -15.56
CA VAL A 26 10.08 -22.23 -16.91
C VAL A 26 10.80 -23.44 -17.50
N VAL A 27 11.66 -24.12 -16.73
CA VAL A 27 12.35 -25.35 -17.19
C VAL A 27 11.34 -26.43 -17.60
N VAL A 28 10.30 -26.66 -16.77
CA VAL A 28 9.23 -27.61 -17.10
C VAL A 28 8.50 -27.20 -18.38
N ILE A 29 8.07 -25.94 -18.50
CA ILE A 29 7.34 -25.45 -19.68
C ILE A 29 8.19 -25.58 -20.95
N VAL A 30 9.45 -25.13 -20.91
CA VAL A 30 10.38 -25.23 -22.04
C VAL A 30 10.58 -26.70 -22.44
N GLY A 31 10.79 -27.59 -21.46
CA GLY A 31 10.92 -29.02 -21.71
C GLY A 31 9.68 -29.65 -22.36
N VAL A 32 8.48 -29.34 -21.85
CA VAL A 32 7.22 -29.87 -22.39
C VAL A 32 6.92 -29.29 -23.78
N VAL A 33 7.19 -28.00 -24.02
CA VAL A 33 7.05 -27.38 -25.36
C VAL A 33 8.02 -28.03 -26.34
N HIS A 34 9.29 -28.19 -25.98
CA HIS A 34 10.30 -28.82 -26.82
C HIS A 34 9.95 -30.27 -27.16
N TRP A 35 9.52 -31.05 -26.15
CA TRP A 35 9.02 -32.41 -26.34
C TRP A 35 7.82 -32.45 -27.30
N SER A 36 6.89 -31.51 -27.16
CA SER A 36 5.70 -31.42 -28.01
C SER A 36 6.02 -31.03 -29.45
N VAL A 37 6.99 -30.13 -29.65
CA VAL A 37 7.49 -29.76 -30.99
C VAL A 37 8.18 -30.94 -31.65
N ALA A 38 9.06 -31.65 -30.94
CA ALA A 38 9.71 -32.86 -31.44
C ALA A 38 8.68 -33.94 -31.81
N LEU A 39 7.62 -34.10 -31.00
CA LEU A 39 6.54 -35.05 -31.26
C LEU A 39 5.76 -34.64 -32.51
N PHE A 40 5.42 -33.36 -32.64
CA PHE A 40 4.72 -32.85 -33.82
C PHE A 40 5.54 -33.04 -35.10
N LEU A 41 6.85 -32.76 -35.05
CA LEU A 41 7.74 -32.93 -36.19
C LEU A 41 7.86 -34.39 -36.64
N LEU A 42 7.80 -35.35 -35.72
CA LEU A 42 7.77 -36.79 -36.06
C LEU A 42 6.65 -37.15 -37.05
N PHE A 43 5.49 -36.47 -36.95
CA PHE A 43 4.35 -36.70 -37.83
C PHE A 43 4.35 -35.83 -39.09
N THR A 44 5.37 -34.98 -39.31
CA THR A 44 5.47 -34.19 -40.55
C THR A 44 6.15 -34.97 -41.67
N PRO A 45 5.67 -34.87 -42.93
CA PRO A 45 6.15 -35.69 -44.05
C PRO A 45 7.66 -35.61 -44.29
N ARG A 46 8.26 -34.43 -44.06
CA ARG A 46 9.70 -34.18 -44.22
C ARG A 46 10.56 -35.07 -43.33
N TYR A 47 10.13 -35.29 -42.09
CA TYR A 47 10.88 -36.04 -41.08
C TYR A 47 10.46 -37.51 -41.01
N ALA A 48 9.21 -37.82 -41.37
CA ALA A 48 8.76 -39.20 -41.56
C ALA A 48 9.54 -39.92 -42.68
N MET A 49 9.94 -39.19 -43.74
CA MET A 49 10.73 -39.73 -44.85
C MET A 49 12.19 -40.04 -44.49
N THR A 50 12.76 -39.35 -43.50
CA THR A 50 14.15 -39.57 -43.04
C THR A 50 14.26 -40.62 -41.93
N ALA A 51 13.16 -41.27 -41.53
CA ALA A 51 13.11 -42.30 -40.47
C ALA A 51 13.79 -41.89 -39.15
N GLN A 52 13.78 -40.60 -38.82
CA GLN A 52 14.34 -40.12 -37.55
C GLN A 52 13.51 -40.62 -36.37
N SER A 53 14.19 -41.10 -35.34
CA SER A 53 13.56 -41.47 -34.07
C SER A 53 13.13 -40.22 -33.29
N PHE A 54 12.12 -40.37 -32.45
CA PHE A 54 11.71 -39.31 -31.52
C PHE A 54 12.86 -38.81 -30.64
N GLY A 55 13.73 -39.73 -30.18
CA GLY A 55 14.91 -39.39 -29.38
C GLY A 55 15.90 -38.52 -30.15
N SER A 56 16.16 -38.82 -31.43
CA SER A 56 17.06 -38.01 -32.27
C SER A 56 16.54 -36.60 -32.52
N LEU A 57 15.21 -36.42 -32.67
CA LEU A 57 14.59 -35.10 -32.83
C LEU A 57 14.65 -34.28 -31.53
N LEU A 58 14.49 -34.94 -30.37
CA LEU A 58 14.61 -34.31 -29.05
C LEU A 58 16.00 -33.76 -28.78
N THR A 59 17.04 -34.47 -29.20
CA THR A 59 18.45 -34.08 -29.01
C THR A 59 19.03 -33.31 -30.20
N ASP A 60 18.23 -33.04 -31.23
CA ASP A 60 18.67 -32.32 -32.42
C ASP A 60 19.10 -30.88 -32.03
N PRO A 61 20.36 -30.48 -32.31
CA PRO A 61 20.85 -29.15 -31.99
C PRO A 61 20.05 -28.04 -32.69
N ASP A 62 19.61 -28.25 -33.93
CA ASP A 62 18.95 -27.21 -34.72
C ASP A 62 17.54 -26.94 -34.17
N ILE A 63 16.80 -27.99 -33.83
CA ILE A 63 15.46 -27.88 -33.23
C ILE A 63 15.56 -27.23 -31.85
N SER A 64 16.55 -27.63 -31.06
CA SER A 64 16.79 -27.09 -29.72
C SER A 64 17.19 -25.62 -29.75
N LEU A 65 18.05 -25.22 -30.69
CA LEU A 65 18.53 -23.85 -30.87
C LEU A 65 17.43 -22.88 -31.30
N VAL A 66 16.37 -23.37 -31.95
CA VAL A 66 15.21 -22.56 -32.30
C VAL A 66 14.16 -22.56 -31.20
N THR A 67 13.79 -23.75 -30.70
CA THR A 67 12.62 -23.90 -29.83
C THR A 67 12.86 -23.29 -28.44
N ILE A 68 13.99 -23.61 -27.81
CA ILE A 68 14.28 -23.16 -26.44
C ILE A 68 14.39 -21.63 -26.36
N PRO A 69 15.22 -20.95 -27.20
CA PRO A 69 15.31 -19.49 -27.14
C PRO A 69 14.01 -18.79 -27.51
N SER A 70 13.21 -19.33 -28.43
CA SER A 70 11.92 -18.74 -28.81
C SER A 70 10.92 -18.72 -27.65
N VAL A 71 10.82 -19.82 -26.90
CA VAL A 71 9.93 -19.92 -25.73
C VAL A 71 10.42 -18.99 -24.61
N LEU A 72 11.74 -18.98 -24.34
CA LEU A 72 12.33 -18.10 -23.33
C LEU A 72 12.12 -16.62 -23.68
N LEU A 73 12.31 -16.25 -24.95
CA LEU A 73 12.09 -14.90 -25.44
C LEU A 73 10.62 -14.49 -25.29
N LEU A 74 9.67 -15.37 -25.62
CA LEU A 74 8.25 -15.10 -25.45
C LEU A 74 7.87 -14.86 -23.98
N ILE A 75 8.33 -15.73 -23.07
CA ILE A 75 8.10 -15.57 -21.62
C ILE A 75 8.74 -14.26 -21.13
N PHE A 76 9.97 -13.97 -21.58
CA PHE A 76 10.67 -12.74 -21.22
C PHE A 76 9.94 -11.49 -21.70
N ILE A 77 9.48 -11.46 -22.96
CA ILE A 77 8.71 -10.34 -23.52
C ILE A 77 7.39 -10.17 -22.76
N GLY A 78 6.68 -11.27 -22.47
CA GLY A 78 5.44 -11.22 -21.68
C GLY A 78 5.65 -10.64 -20.29
N ASN A 79 6.70 -11.10 -19.59
CA ASN A 79 7.09 -10.58 -18.29
C ASN A 79 7.46 -9.10 -18.37
N ALA A 80 8.33 -8.73 -19.32
CA ALA A 80 8.79 -7.35 -19.50
C ALA A 80 7.61 -6.43 -19.78
N TYR A 81 6.73 -6.79 -20.72
CA TYR A 81 5.50 -6.07 -21.03
C TYR A 81 4.68 -5.84 -19.76
N LYS A 82 4.41 -6.90 -18.99
CA LYS A 82 3.60 -6.78 -17.77
C LYS A 82 4.27 -5.89 -16.72
N PHE A 83 5.57 -6.07 -16.50
CA PHE A 83 6.36 -5.19 -15.61
C PHE A 83 6.26 -3.73 -16.03
N PHE A 84 6.37 -3.41 -17.33
CA PHE A 84 6.21 -2.05 -17.83
C PHE A 84 4.79 -1.51 -17.61
N THR A 85 3.76 -2.34 -17.80
CA THR A 85 2.38 -1.90 -17.56
C THR A 85 2.08 -1.62 -16.09
N LEU A 86 2.65 -2.39 -15.17
CA LEU A 86 2.40 -2.26 -13.73
C LEU A 86 3.23 -1.15 -13.06
N ARG A 87 4.21 -0.56 -13.75
CA ARG A 87 5.09 0.50 -13.20
C ARG A 87 4.38 1.81 -12.84
N ARG A 88 3.11 1.98 -13.21
CA ARG A 88 2.35 3.23 -13.03
C ARG A 88 1.69 3.39 -11.64
N GLY A 89 1.99 2.51 -10.69
CA GLY A 89 1.54 2.62 -9.28
C GLY A 89 0.20 1.95 -8.99
N GLY A 90 -0.22 1.99 -7.72
CA GLY A 90 -1.47 1.37 -7.25
C GLY A 90 -2.73 1.93 -7.93
N SER A 91 -2.79 3.24 -8.16
CA SER A 91 -3.92 3.92 -8.80
C SER A 91 -4.20 3.42 -10.23
N ASP A 92 -3.15 3.16 -11.03
CA ASP A 92 -3.30 2.63 -12.40
C ASP A 92 -3.90 1.21 -12.38
N ILE A 93 -3.52 0.38 -11.40
CA ILE A 93 -4.09 -0.96 -11.21
C ILE A 93 -5.58 -0.87 -10.88
N ALA A 94 -5.96 -0.01 -9.94
CA ALA A 94 -7.36 0.19 -9.57
C ALA A 94 -8.20 0.68 -10.76
N LEU A 95 -7.71 1.68 -11.50
CA LEU A 95 -8.39 2.23 -12.68
C LEU A 95 -8.55 1.19 -13.79
N ARG A 96 -7.52 0.37 -14.07
CA ARG A 96 -7.57 -0.70 -15.08
C ARG A 96 -8.56 -1.82 -14.74
N LEU A 97 -8.86 -2.02 -13.46
CA LEU A 97 -9.89 -2.95 -13.01
C LEU A 97 -11.29 -2.32 -13.02
N GLY A 98 -11.44 -1.07 -13.48
CA GLY A 98 -12.70 -0.36 -13.54
C GLY A 98 -13.03 0.41 -12.27
N GLY A 99 -12.04 0.70 -11.42
CA GLY A 99 -12.21 1.44 -10.18
C GLY A 99 -12.49 2.92 -10.44
N ARG A 100 -13.46 3.46 -9.69
CA ARG A 100 -13.74 4.90 -9.60
C ARG A 100 -13.21 5.42 -8.28
N LEU A 101 -12.48 6.54 -8.34
CA LEU A 101 -11.96 7.20 -7.14
C LEU A 101 -13.12 7.76 -6.30
N VAL A 102 -13.11 7.48 -4.99
CA VAL A 102 -14.07 8.03 -4.04
C VAL A 102 -13.52 9.36 -3.51
N LEU A 103 -14.27 10.44 -3.74
CA LEU A 103 -13.88 11.76 -3.27
C LEU A 103 -14.29 11.97 -1.80
N PRO A 104 -13.50 12.73 -1.01
CA PRO A 104 -13.78 12.99 0.41
C PRO A 104 -15.13 13.67 0.68
N ASP A 105 -15.68 14.39 -0.30
CA ASP A 105 -16.93 15.14 -0.23
C ASP A 105 -18.14 14.37 -0.79
N THR A 106 -18.00 13.05 -1.00
CA THR A 106 -19.08 12.19 -1.48
C THR A 106 -20.36 12.31 -0.64
N ARG A 107 -21.51 12.26 -1.32
CA ARG A 107 -22.84 12.28 -0.70
C ARG A 107 -23.41 10.87 -0.48
N ASP A 108 -22.79 9.82 -1.02
CA ASP A 108 -23.23 8.44 -0.79
C ASP A 108 -22.82 8.00 0.62
N GLN A 109 -23.80 7.63 1.46
CA GLN A 109 -23.57 7.17 2.83
C GLN A 109 -22.68 5.91 2.89
N ARG A 110 -22.76 5.03 1.88
CA ARG A 110 -21.93 3.81 1.82
C ARG A 110 -20.47 4.15 1.57
N GLU A 111 -20.21 5.13 0.69
CA GLU A 111 -18.87 5.64 0.41
C GLU A 111 -18.31 6.42 1.61
N GLN A 112 -19.12 7.26 2.27
CA GLN A 112 -18.71 7.93 3.51
C GLN A 112 -18.32 6.93 4.60
N ARG A 113 -19.11 5.86 4.77
CA ARG A 113 -18.80 4.78 5.70
C ARG A 113 -17.47 4.10 5.34
N LEU A 114 -17.21 3.85 4.05
CA LEU A 114 -15.94 3.29 3.60
C LEU A 114 -14.77 4.22 3.93
N LEU A 115 -14.88 5.51 3.63
CA LEU A 115 -13.84 6.49 3.94
C LEU A 115 -13.54 6.54 5.44
N HIS A 116 -14.56 6.58 6.30
CA HIS A 116 -14.36 6.54 7.75
C HIS A 116 -13.67 5.26 8.21
N VAL A 117 -14.08 4.09 7.68
CA VAL A 117 -13.44 2.82 7.99
C VAL A 117 -11.97 2.81 7.57
N VAL A 118 -11.64 3.34 6.38
CA VAL A 118 -10.26 3.44 5.90
C VAL A 118 -9.44 4.40 6.75
N GLU A 119 -9.98 5.56 7.13
CA GLU A 119 -9.33 6.51 8.05
C GLU A 119 -9.04 5.84 9.40
N GLU A 120 -10.02 5.12 9.98
CA GLU A 120 -9.84 4.39 11.24
C GLU A 120 -8.77 3.31 11.15
N MET A 121 -8.72 2.55 10.06
CA MET A 121 -7.71 1.50 9.89
C MET A 121 -6.32 2.08 9.65
N ALA A 122 -6.20 3.18 8.90
CA ALA A 122 -4.94 3.92 8.77
C ALA A 122 -4.40 4.37 10.14
N LEU A 123 -5.29 4.86 11.01
CA LEU A 123 -4.96 5.22 12.39
C LEU A 123 -4.51 4.00 13.20
N ALA A 124 -5.28 2.91 13.17
CA ALA A 124 -4.98 1.70 13.93
C ALA A 124 -3.67 1.01 13.48
N SER A 125 -3.36 1.04 12.18
CA SER A 125 -2.17 0.42 11.62
C SER A 125 -0.93 1.33 11.65
N GLY A 126 -1.09 2.63 11.94
CA GLY A 126 -0.01 3.63 11.88
C GLY A 126 0.46 3.94 10.46
N LEU A 127 -0.44 3.82 9.46
CA LEU A 127 -0.12 4.04 8.04
C LEU A 127 -0.76 5.35 7.55
N PRO A 128 -0.24 5.98 6.48
CA PRO A 128 -0.92 7.08 5.82
C PRO A 128 -2.26 6.61 5.24
N VAL A 129 -3.24 7.50 5.16
CA VAL A 129 -4.55 7.19 4.56
C VAL A 129 -4.35 6.95 3.04
N PRO A 130 -4.64 5.74 2.53
CA PRO A 130 -4.51 5.44 1.11
C PRO A 130 -5.67 6.06 0.31
N LEU A 131 -5.49 6.21 -1.01
CA LEU A 131 -6.60 6.58 -1.89
C LEU A 131 -7.61 5.43 -1.97
N VAL A 132 -8.89 5.76 -2.07
CA VAL A 132 -9.99 4.78 -2.01
C VAL A 132 -10.72 4.71 -3.34
N TYR A 133 -10.88 3.51 -3.87
CA TYR A 133 -11.57 3.24 -5.13
C TYR A 133 -12.77 2.31 -4.91
N VAL A 134 -13.82 2.50 -5.71
CA VAL A 134 -14.97 1.61 -5.77
C VAL A 134 -15.09 0.97 -7.15
N LEU A 135 -15.27 -0.35 -7.20
CA LEU A 135 -15.57 -1.10 -8.42
C LEU A 135 -17.09 -1.20 -8.60
N ASP A 136 -17.67 -0.23 -9.30
CA ASP A 136 -19.13 -0.05 -9.39
C ASP A 136 -19.85 -1.23 -10.07
N ARG A 137 -19.20 -1.94 -10.99
CA ARG A 137 -19.81 -3.01 -11.81
C ARG A 137 -19.63 -4.41 -11.23
N GLU A 138 -19.16 -4.52 -9.99
CA GLU A 138 -18.77 -5.78 -9.38
C GLU A 138 -19.62 -6.08 -8.15
N SER A 139 -20.50 -7.08 -8.28
CA SER A 139 -21.46 -7.47 -7.23
C SER A 139 -20.93 -8.54 -6.25
N GLY A 140 -19.74 -9.09 -6.50
CA GLY A 140 -19.05 -9.98 -5.55
C GLY A 140 -18.58 -9.21 -4.33
N ILE A 141 -18.34 -9.89 -3.19
CA ILE A 141 -17.75 -9.26 -2.01
C ILE A 141 -16.23 -9.38 -2.12
N ASN A 142 -15.56 -8.29 -2.45
CA ASN A 142 -14.12 -8.26 -2.62
C ASN A 142 -13.53 -6.88 -2.31
N ALA A 143 -12.26 -6.87 -1.89
CA ALA A 143 -11.42 -5.70 -1.69
C ALA A 143 -9.96 -6.06 -2.05
N PHE A 144 -9.13 -5.06 -2.32
CA PHE A 144 -7.70 -5.26 -2.48
C PHE A 144 -6.89 -4.00 -2.17
N ALA A 145 -5.66 -4.19 -1.70
CA ALA A 145 -4.63 -3.16 -1.65
C ALA A 145 -3.62 -3.28 -2.81
N ALA A 146 -3.26 -2.16 -3.44
CA ALA A 146 -2.26 -2.12 -4.51
C ALA A 146 -1.30 -0.93 -4.33
N GLY A 147 -0.04 -1.14 -4.69
CA GLY A 147 1.02 -0.13 -4.65
C GLY A 147 2.42 -0.72 -4.47
N PHE A 148 3.45 0.06 -4.74
CA PHE A 148 4.85 -0.30 -4.52
C PHE A 148 5.34 0.09 -3.12
N THR A 149 4.84 1.22 -2.61
CA THR A 149 5.14 1.72 -1.27
C THR A 149 3.86 1.97 -0.48
N PRO A 150 3.91 2.04 0.86
CA PRO A 150 2.79 2.52 1.65
C PRO A 150 2.34 3.94 1.29
N ALA A 151 3.21 4.75 0.67
CA ALA A 151 2.87 6.10 0.26
C ALA A 151 2.02 6.12 -1.02
N ASP A 152 2.25 5.22 -1.98
CA ASP A 152 1.40 5.08 -3.20
C ASP A 152 0.23 4.11 -3.03
N ALA A 153 0.07 3.51 -1.85
CA ALA A 153 -0.96 2.52 -1.57
C ALA A 153 -2.37 3.04 -1.89
N VAL A 154 -3.15 2.19 -2.55
CA VAL A 154 -4.59 2.38 -2.77
C VAL A 154 -5.37 1.21 -2.20
N ILE A 155 -6.59 1.46 -1.76
CA ILE A 155 -7.57 0.44 -1.38
C ILE A 155 -8.74 0.51 -2.34
N ALA A 156 -9.05 -0.60 -2.99
CA ALA A 156 -10.22 -0.73 -3.84
C ALA A 156 -11.22 -1.70 -3.22
N VAL A 157 -12.50 -1.35 -3.25
CA VAL A 157 -13.60 -2.16 -2.71
C VAL A 157 -14.69 -2.31 -3.78
N THR A 158 -15.29 -3.48 -3.87
CA THR A 158 -16.43 -3.73 -4.79
C THR A 158 -17.73 -3.09 -4.30
N ASP A 159 -18.62 -2.70 -5.21
CA ASP A 159 -19.98 -2.27 -4.83
C ASP A 159 -20.72 -3.39 -4.07
N GLY A 160 -20.49 -4.66 -4.44
CA GLY A 160 -20.99 -5.82 -3.69
C GLY A 160 -20.55 -5.83 -2.23
N ALA A 161 -19.28 -5.55 -1.93
CA ALA A 161 -18.81 -5.41 -0.55
C ALA A 161 -19.46 -4.23 0.17
N LEU A 162 -19.62 -3.07 -0.48
CA LEU A 162 -20.30 -1.93 0.12
C LEU A 162 -21.79 -2.18 0.40
N ALA A 163 -22.46 -2.91 -0.47
CA ALA A 163 -23.89 -3.15 -0.34
C ALA A 163 -24.21 -4.30 0.64
N LEU A 164 -23.36 -5.34 0.71
CA LEU A 164 -23.63 -6.56 1.49
C LEU A 164 -22.97 -6.58 2.87
N LEU A 165 -21.87 -5.86 3.06
CA LEU A 165 -21.17 -5.81 4.35
C LEU A 165 -21.74 -4.71 5.25
N ASN A 166 -21.93 -5.06 6.52
CA ASN A 166 -22.17 -4.07 7.57
C ASN A 166 -20.84 -3.34 7.90
N ARG A 167 -20.91 -2.36 8.81
CA ARG A 167 -19.74 -1.53 9.15
C ARG A 167 -18.59 -2.35 9.72
N ASP A 168 -18.87 -3.27 10.64
CA ASP A 168 -17.83 -4.05 11.34
C ASP A 168 -17.21 -5.12 10.44
N GLU A 169 -18.01 -5.72 9.56
CA GLU A 169 -17.55 -6.62 8.52
C GLU A 169 -16.65 -5.89 7.52
N LEU A 170 -17.09 -4.72 7.03
CA LEU A 170 -16.28 -3.89 6.13
C LEU A 170 -14.98 -3.46 6.81
N GLN A 171 -15.03 -3.11 8.10
CA GLN A 171 -13.84 -2.77 8.88
C GLN A 171 -12.89 -3.95 8.99
N GLY A 172 -13.39 -5.17 9.23
CA GLY A 172 -12.58 -6.40 9.22
C GLY A 172 -11.89 -6.66 7.87
N VAL A 173 -12.63 -6.51 6.76
CA VAL A 173 -12.08 -6.65 5.40
C VAL A 173 -11.01 -5.60 5.12
N VAL A 174 -11.30 -4.32 5.39
CA VAL A 174 -10.33 -3.24 5.17
C VAL A 174 -9.11 -3.38 6.08
N ALA A 175 -9.28 -3.82 7.33
CA ALA A 175 -8.16 -4.08 8.24
C ALA A 175 -7.21 -5.17 7.72
N HIS A 176 -7.77 -6.21 7.10
CA HIS A 176 -6.99 -7.23 6.41
C HIS A 176 -6.19 -6.63 5.25
N GLU A 177 -6.78 -5.77 4.42
CA GLU A 177 -6.05 -5.06 3.35
C GLU A 177 -4.95 -4.13 3.89
N PHE A 178 -5.20 -3.43 5.01
CA PHE A 178 -4.18 -2.62 5.69
C PHE A 178 -3.00 -3.46 6.19
N SER A 179 -3.24 -4.71 6.59
CA SER A 179 -2.17 -5.61 6.99
C SER A 179 -1.24 -5.93 5.81
N HIS A 180 -1.77 -6.09 4.59
CA HIS A 180 -0.95 -6.25 3.39
C HIS A 180 -0.12 -5.01 3.07
N ILE A 181 -0.67 -3.81 3.28
CA ILE A 181 0.09 -2.55 3.15
C ILE A 181 1.24 -2.52 4.17
N ARG A 182 0.93 -2.79 5.44
CA ARG A 182 1.89 -2.74 6.55
C ARG A 182 2.99 -3.80 6.40
N ASN A 183 2.64 -4.98 5.90
CA ASN A 183 3.55 -6.12 5.75
C ASN A 183 4.36 -6.07 4.43
N GLY A 184 4.06 -5.12 3.53
CA GLY A 184 4.75 -4.97 2.24
C GLY A 184 4.34 -6.03 1.22
N ASP A 185 3.13 -6.58 1.37
CA ASP A 185 2.61 -7.66 0.54
C ASP A 185 2.26 -7.19 -0.86
N MET A 186 1.85 -5.93 -1.02
CA MET A 186 1.53 -5.32 -2.31
C MET A 186 2.67 -5.41 -3.32
N LEU A 187 3.90 -5.06 -2.92
CA LEU A 187 5.09 -5.13 -3.79
C LEU A 187 5.36 -6.56 -4.25
N LEU A 188 5.23 -7.52 -3.33
CA LEU A 188 5.39 -8.94 -3.65
C LEU A 188 4.30 -9.41 -4.62
N ASN A 189 3.05 -8.97 -4.42
CA ASN A 189 1.93 -9.30 -5.29
C ASN A 189 2.11 -8.72 -6.69
N ILE A 190 2.58 -7.48 -6.83
CA ILE A 190 2.91 -6.87 -8.13
C ILE A 190 4.03 -7.65 -8.83
N ARG A 191 5.08 -8.05 -8.11
CA ARG A 191 6.17 -8.88 -8.66
C ARG A 191 5.68 -10.25 -9.10
N LEU A 192 4.80 -10.88 -8.31
CA LEU A 192 4.15 -12.14 -8.66
C LEU A 192 3.38 -12.01 -9.98
N ILE A 193 2.54 -10.97 -10.12
CA ILE A 193 1.81 -10.72 -11.38
C ILE A 193 2.79 -10.59 -12.54
N GLY A 194 3.83 -9.75 -12.39
CA GLY A 194 4.80 -9.48 -13.45
C GLY A 194 5.59 -10.72 -13.89
N ILE A 195 6.06 -11.53 -12.94
CA ILE A 195 6.87 -12.73 -13.21
C ILE A 195 6.03 -13.85 -13.82
N VAL A 196 4.80 -14.04 -13.33
CA VAL A 196 3.95 -15.17 -13.72
C VAL A 196 3.22 -14.91 -15.04
N HIS A 197 3.06 -13.65 -15.46
CA HIS A 197 2.32 -13.29 -16.67
C HIS A 197 2.89 -13.90 -17.95
N GLY A 198 4.21 -13.97 -18.10
CA GLY A 198 4.85 -14.56 -19.28
C GLY A 198 4.55 -16.04 -19.45
N ILE A 199 4.35 -16.77 -18.34
CA ILE A 199 3.89 -18.17 -18.36
C ILE A 199 2.41 -18.25 -18.79
N LEU A 200 1.56 -17.35 -18.29
CA LEU A 200 0.14 -17.27 -18.63
C LEU A 200 -0.11 -16.88 -20.08
N LEU A 201 0.81 -16.13 -20.69
CA LEU A 201 0.67 -15.65 -22.07
C LEU A 201 0.53 -16.79 -23.09
N LEU A 202 1.16 -17.94 -22.84
CA LEU A 202 0.98 -19.15 -23.65
C LEU A 202 -0.47 -19.66 -23.63
N HIS A 203 -1.10 -19.66 -22.45
CA HIS A 203 -2.49 -20.05 -22.28
C HIS A 203 -3.44 -19.08 -22.99
N LEU A 204 -3.22 -17.78 -22.80
CA LEU A 204 -4.01 -16.72 -23.42
C LEU A 204 -3.89 -16.76 -24.95
N ALA A 205 -2.69 -16.94 -25.47
CA ALA A 205 -2.44 -17.06 -26.90
C ALA A 205 -3.13 -18.30 -27.50
N GLY A 206 -2.98 -19.47 -26.86
CA GLY A 206 -3.66 -20.70 -27.30
C GLY A 206 -5.19 -20.55 -27.30
N GLY A 207 -5.75 -20.00 -26.22
CA GLY A 207 -7.19 -19.74 -26.11
C GLY A 207 -7.69 -18.72 -27.14
N PHE A 208 -6.93 -17.67 -27.42
CA PHE A 208 -7.25 -16.70 -28.46
C PHE A 208 -7.28 -17.32 -29.86
N ILE A 209 -6.30 -18.18 -30.18
CA ILE A 209 -6.25 -18.90 -31.46
C ILE A 209 -7.49 -19.79 -31.60
N LEU A 210 -7.84 -20.56 -30.56
CA LEU A 210 -9.00 -21.47 -30.59
C LEU A 210 -10.33 -20.71 -30.77
N ARG A 211 -10.56 -19.62 -30.01
CA ARG A 211 -11.79 -18.80 -30.11
C ARG A 211 -11.90 -18.02 -31.43
N SER A 212 -10.77 -17.55 -31.95
CA SER A 212 -10.71 -16.88 -33.27
C SER A 212 -11.05 -17.84 -34.42
N PHE A 213 -10.85 -19.15 -34.22
CA PHE A 213 -11.27 -20.17 -35.17
C PHE A 213 -12.75 -20.56 -35.02
N GLU A 214 -13.30 -20.61 -33.81
CA GLU A 214 -14.74 -20.84 -33.58
C GLU A 214 -15.63 -19.79 -34.27
N THR A 215 -15.22 -18.53 -34.24
CA THR A 215 -15.96 -17.43 -34.89
C THR A 215 -15.87 -17.43 -36.43
N ASN A 216 -14.92 -18.17 -37.01
CA ASN A 216 -14.68 -18.25 -38.46
C ASN A 216 -15.18 -19.57 -39.10
N LEU A 217 -15.98 -20.37 -38.39
CA LEU A 217 -16.47 -21.69 -38.82
C LEU A 217 -17.35 -21.68 -40.12
N PHE A 218 -17.71 -20.52 -40.67
CA PHE A 218 -18.51 -20.43 -41.90
C PHE A 218 -17.73 -20.44 -43.22
N ASN A 219 -16.39 -20.46 -43.22
CA ASN A 219 -15.62 -20.46 -44.48
C ASN A 219 -14.77 -21.73 -44.67
N LYS A 220 -15.41 -22.78 -45.21
CA LYS A 220 -14.77 -24.01 -45.70
C LYS A 220 -13.83 -23.68 -46.87
N ARG A 221 -12.51 -23.54 -46.63
CA ARG A 221 -11.40 -23.88 -47.58
C ARG A 221 -10.05 -23.36 -47.08
N ARG A 222 -9.47 -23.97 -46.05
CA ARG A 222 -8.01 -23.87 -45.88
C ARG A 222 -7.45 -25.16 -45.28
N GLN A 223 -6.68 -25.86 -46.09
CA GLN A 223 -5.92 -27.07 -45.75
C GLN A 223 -4.98 -26.86 -44.53
N ASN A 224 -4.66 -25.60 -44.21
CA ASN A 224 -3.84 -25.21 -43.06
C ASN A 224 -4.65 -25.01 -41.76
N GLY A 225 -5.99 -25.04 -41.80
CA GLY A 225 -6.83 -24.78 -40.62
C GLY A 225 -6.70 -25.84 -39.53
N ALA A 226 -6.57 -27.12 -39.91
CA ALA A 226 -6.36 -28.21 -38.96
C ALA A 226 -5.03 -28.08 -38.21
N ILE A 227 -3.97 -27.64 -38.89
CA ILE A 227 -2.65 -27.42 -38.29
C ILE A 227 -2.72 -26.26 -37.29
N ILE A 228 -3.38 -25.16 -37.65
CA ILE A 228 -3.51 -24.00 -36.75
C ILE A 228 -4.36 -24.33 -35.52
N MET A 229 -5.43 -25.12 -35.67
CA MET A 229 -6.21 -25.60 -34.52
C MET A 229 -5.41 -26.56 -33.63
N ALA A 230 -4.62 -27.47 -34.21
CA ALA A 230 -3.76 -28.37 -33.45
C ALA A 230 -2.70 -27.58 -32.66
N VAL A 231 -2.08 -26.57 -33.28
CA VAL A 231 -1.15 -25.65 -32.61
C VAL A 231 -1.85 -24.85 -31.51
N GLY A 232 -3.06 -24.32 -31.77
CA GLY A 232 -3.86 -23.60 -30.79
C GLY A 232 -4.23 -24.46 -29.58
N PHE A 233 -4.65 -25.71 -29.82
CA PHE A 233 -4.97 -26.68 -28.77
C PHE A 233 -3.72 -27.06 -27.96
N LEU A 234 -2.60 -27.30 -28.64
CA LEU A 234 -1.33 -27.60 -28.00
C LEU A 234 -0.88 -26.43 -27.11
N LEU A 235 -0.91 -25.19 -27.61
CA LEU A 235 -0.58 -24.00 -26.83
C LEU A 235 -1.54 -23.80 -25.64
N TYR A 236 -2.83 -24.09 -25.82
CA TYR A 236 -3.81 -24.01 -24.74
C TYR A 236 -3.54 -25.04 -23.63
N ALA A 237 -3.26 -26.29 -24.01
CA ALA A 237 -2.94 -27.37 -23.08
C ALA A 237 -1.60 -27.14 -22.36
N LEU A 238 -0.58 -26.69 -23.08
CA LEU A 238 0.72 -26.29 -22.49
C LEU A 238 0.55 -25.09 -21.56
N GLY A 239 -0.26 -24.11 -21.97
CA GLY A 239 -0.60 -22.97 -21.15
C GLY A 239 -1.38 -23.35 -19.89
N PHE A 240 -2.21 -24.40 -19.92
CA PHE A 240 -2.89 -24.92 -18.73
C PHE A 240 -1.91 -25.44 -17.68
N ILE A 241 -0.85 -26.16 -18.11
CA ILE A 241 0.25 -26.57 -17.21
C ILE A 241 0.93 -25.34 -16.61
N GLY A 242 1.21 -24.33 -17.44
CA GLY A 242 1.74 -23.04 -16.97
C GLY A 242 0.83 -22.37 -15.94
N GLY A 243 -0.48 -22.37 -16.15
CA GLY A 243 -1.49 -21.85 -15.23
C GLY A 243 -1.55 -22.61 -13.89
N LEU A 244 -1.37 -23.94 -13.92
CA LEU A 244 -1.27 -24.74 -12.69
C LEU A 244 0.02 -24.43 -11.91
N LEU A 245 1.16 -24.35 -12.59
CA LEU A 245 2.44 -23.98 -11.98
C LEU A 245 2.39 -22.57 -11.38
N ALA A 246 1.78 -21.64 -12.10
CA ALA A 246 1.50 -20.29 -11.62
C ALA A 246 0.69 -20.28 -10.32
N LYS A 247 -0.37 -21.10 -10.22
CA LYS A 247 -1.18 -21.25 -9.00
C LYS A 247 -0.37 -21.85 -7.85
N LEU A 248 0.47 -22.85 -8.12
CA LEU A 248 1.36 -23.46 -7.12
C LEU A 248 2.38 -22.46 -6.57
N ILE A 249 3.01 -21.66 -7.44
CA ILE A 249 3.94 -20.60 -7.03
C ILE A 249 3.23 -19.60 -6.11
N LYS A 250 2.04 -19.13 -6.51
CA LYS A 250 1.24 -18.20 -5.71
C LYS A 250 0.90 -18.79 -4.35
N MET A 251 0.44 -20.04 -4.32
CA MET A 251 0.08 -20.75 -3.09
C MET A 251 1.26 -20.86 -2.11
N ALA A 252 2.45 -21.22 -2.60
CA ALA A 252 3.63 -21.42 -1.78
C ALA A 252 4.11 -20.14 -1.08
N VAL A 253 3.87 -18.97 -1.70
CA VAL A 253 4.36 -17.68 -1.23
C VAL A 253 3.31 -16.91 -0.39
N SER A 254 2.01 -17.14 -0.61
CA SER A 254 0.93 -16.33 0.00
C SER A 254 0.30 -16.92 1.26
N ARG A 255 0.11 -18.25 1.38
CA ARG A 255 -0.75 -18.85 2.43
C ARG A 255 -0.41 -18.46 3.87
N GLN A 256 0.87 -18.44 4.24
CA GLN A 256 1.27 -18.07 5.61
C GLN A 256 0.99 -16.60 5.91
N ARG A 257 1.05 -15.73 4.88
CA ARG A 257 0.83 -14.29 5.01
C ARG A 257 -0.65 -13.97 5.19
N GLU A 258 -1.53 -14.75 4.59
CA GLU A 258 -2.99 -14.64 4.79
C GLU A 258 -3.38 -14.83 6.26
N TYR A 259 -2.83 -15.84 6.94
CA TYR A 259 -3.09 -16.06 8.37
C TYR A 259 -2.52 -14.94 9.25
N LEU A 260 -1.33 -14.44 8.92
CA LEU A 260 -0.73 -13.29 9.61
C LEU A 260 -1.58 -12.02 9.41
N SER A 261 -2.14 -11.88 8.21
CA SER A 261 -3.00 -10.76 7.81
C SER A 261 -4.32 -10.80 8.56
N ASP A 262 -4.93 -11.99 8.72
CA ASP A 262 -6.10 -12.19 9.58
C ASP A 262 -5.82 -11.82 11.04
N ALA A 263 -4.70 -12.30 11.60
CA ALA A 263 -4.32 -11.96 12.97
C ALA A 263 -4.07 -10.45 13.15
N SER A 264 -3.44 -9.80 12.17
CA SER A 264 -3.20 -8.35 12.17
C SER A 264 -4.51 -7.56 12.05
N ALA A 265 -5.46 -8.03 11.23
CA ALA A 265 -6.78 -7.42 11.12
C ALA A 265 -7.53 -7.46 12.46
N VAL A 266 -7.45 -8.57 13.19
CA VAL A 266 -7.98 -8.67 14.57
C VAL A 266 -7.26 -7.71 15.50
N GLN A 267 -5.93 -7.59 15.40
CA GLN A 267 -5.16 -6.65 16.21
C GLN A 267 -5.57 -5.19 15.98
N PHE A 268 -5.84 -4.80 14.73
CA PHE A 268 -6.23 -3.43 14.38
C PHE A 268 -7.68 -3.12 14.79
N THR A 269 -8.59 -4.05 14.54
CA THR A 269 -10.03 -3.86 14.81
C THR A 269 -10.43 -4.16 16.24
N ARG A 270 -9.66 -5.00 16.94
CA ARG A 270 -10.04 -5.64 18.21
C ARG A 270 -11.37 -6.40 18.12
N ASN A 271 -11.78 -6.80 16.90
CA ASN A 271 -13.07 -7.46 16.64
C ASN A 271 -12.91 -8.63 15.65
N PRO A 272 -12.62 -9.85 16.14
CA PRO A 272 -12.45 -11.02 15.27
C PRO A 272 -13.74 -11.44 14.56
N LEU A 273 -14.90 -11.18 15.17
CA LEU A 273 -16.20 -11.55 14.61
C LEU A 273 -16.56 -10.71 13.37
N GLY A 274 -16.07 -9.47 13.27
CA GLY A 274 -16.26 -8.64 12.08
C GLY A 274 -15.67 -9.32 10.84
N LEU A 275 -14.41 -9.74 10.91
CA LEU A 275 -13.75 -10.46 9.82
C LEU A 275 -14.37 -11.84 9.57
N ALA A 276 -14.64 -12.61 10.63
CA ALA A 276 -15.26 -13.94 10.51
C ALA A 276 -16.63 -13.87 9.81
N SER A 277 -17.46 -12.89 10.15
CA SER A 277 -18.79 -12.71 9.56
C SER A 277 -18.71 -12.32 8.08
N ALA A 278 -17.74 -11.47 7.70
CA ALA A 278 -17.48 -11.13 6.31
C ALA A 278 -17.08 -12.38 5.50
N LEU A 279 -16.18 -13.21 6.02
CA LEU A 279 -15.76 -14.47 5.38
C LEU A 279 -16.92 -15.47 5.25
N LYS A 280 -17.79 -15.56 6.26
CA LYS A 280 -19.03 -16.37 6.18
C LYS A 280 -19.94 -15.89 5.04
N LYS A 281 -20.14 -14.58 4.90
CA LYS A 281 -20.93 -14.01 3.79
C LYS A 281 -20.33 -14.30 2.43
N ILE A 282 -19.00 -14.27 2.30
CA ILE A 282 -18.32 -14.65 1.06
C ILE A 282 -18.58 -16.11 0.71
N GLY A 283 -18.40 -17.04 1.66
CA GLY A 283 -18.65 -18.46 1.41
C GLY A 283 -20.13 -18.78 1.13
N GLY A 284 -21.04 -17.93 1.62
CA GLY A 284 -22.48 -18.06 1.42
C GLY A 284 -23.05 -17.35 0.18
N LEU A 285 -22.25 -16.55 -0.51
CA LEU A 285 -22.64 -15.82 -1.73
C LEU A 285 -22.30 -16.65 -2.96
N THR A 286 -23.25 -16.81 -3.89
CA THR A 286 -23.06 -17.57 -5.13
C THR A 286 -21.93 -17.03 -6.02
N LEU A 287 -21.72 -15.72 -6.02
CA LEU A 287 -20.60 -15.07 -6.72
C LEU A 287 -19.30 -15.11 -5.91
N GLY A 288 -19.37 -15.35 -4.60
CA GLY A 288 -18.24 -15.29 -3.68
C GLY A 288 -17.48 -13.97 -3.77
N SER A 289 -16.16 -14.07 -3.91
CA SER A 289 -15.24 -12.95 -4.11
C SER A 289 -14.82 -12.76 -5.58
N ASN A 290 -15.55 -13.33 -6.54
CA ASN A 290 -15.24 -13.15 -7.96
C ASN A 290 -15.44 -11.72 -8.44
N LEU A 291 -14.56 -11.28 -9.34
CA LEU A 291 -14.80 -10.15 -10.23
C LEU A 291 -15.11 -10.66 -11.64
N ARG A 292 -16.00 -9.96 -12.36
CA ARG A 292 -16.40 -10.24 -13.75
C ARG A 292 -15.51 -9.51 -14.78
N HIS A 293 -14.38 -8.96 -14.34
CA HIS A 293 -13.45 -8.22 -15.18
C HIS A 293 -12.47 -9.14 -15.97
N PRO A 294 -12.14 -8.86 -17.25
CA PRO A 294 -11.19 -9.67 -18.03
C PRO A 294 -9.78 -9.77 -17.41
N LEU A 295 -9.36 -8.75 -16.66
CA LEU A 295 -8.08 -8.74 -15.92
C LEU A 295 -8.18 -9.38 -14.52
N ALA A 296 -9.35 -9.86 -14.10
CA ALA A 296 -9.56 -10.41 -12.76
C ALA A 296 -8.75 -11.68 -12.50
N GLU A 297 -8.59 -12.55 -13.50
CA GLU A 297 -7.78 -13.77 -13.35
C GLU A 297 -6.30 -13.41 -13.09
N GLU A 298 -5.81 -12.37 -13.76
CA GLU A 298 -4.46 -11.84 -13.58
C GLU A 298 -4.26 -11.07 -12.28
N ALA A 299 -5.32 -10.52 -11.67
CA ALA A 299 -5.27 -9.78 -10.41
C ALA A 299 -5.78 -10.58 -9.20
N SER A 300 -6.22 -11.83 -9.42
CA SER A 300 -6.89 -12.74 -8.47
C SER A 300 -6.23 -12.93 -7.09
N HIS A 301 -4.96 -12.58 -6.96
CA HIS A 301 -4.09 -12.79 -5.81
C HIS A 301 -3.90 -11.52 -4.98
N MET A 302 -4.45 -10.39 -5.44
CA MET A 302 -4.63 -9.19 -4.63
C MET A 302 -5.99 -9.19 -3.93
N PHE A 303 -6.90 -10.07 -4.32
CA PHE A 303 -8.30 -10.05 -3.88
C PHE A 303 -8.48 -10.68 -2.51
N PHE A 304 -9.43 -10.14 -1.75
CA PHE A 304 -9.72 -10.51 -0.37
C PHE A 304 -10.20 -11.98 -0.20
N GLY A 305 -10.77 -12.60 -1.24
CA GLY A 305 -11.30 -13.96 -1.18
C GLY A 305 -11.20 -14.76 -2.48
N ASN A 306 -11.38 -16.08 -2.36
CA ASN A 306 -11.38 -17.00 -3.50
C ASN A 306 -12.59 -16.77 -4.40
N GLY A 307 -12.34 -16.65 -5.71
CA GLY A 307 -13.37 -16.61 -6.74
C GLY A 307 -13.81 -18.00 -7.25
N LEU A 308 -13.05 -19.06 -7.02
CA LEU A 308 -13.45 -20.39 -7.48
C LEU A 308 -14.26 -21.05 -6.38
N GLY A 309 -15.57 -21.20 -6.60
CA GLY A 309 -16.47 -21.93 -5.71
C GLY A 309 -15.99 -23.36 -5.49
N ASP A 310 -16.39 -23.93 -4.35
CA ASP A 310 -16.03 -25.27 -3.89
C ASP A 310 -16.12 -26.30 -5.04
N SER A 311 -14.96 -26.65 -5.57
CA SER A 311 -14.76 -27.78 -6.46
C SER A 311 -13.61 -28.59 -5.91
N LEU A 312 -13.65 -29.90 -6.12
CA LEU A 312 -12.88 -31.00 -5.52
C LEU A 312 -11.32 -30.89 -5.55
N LEU A 313 -10.77 -29.73 -5.93
CA LEU A 313 -9.35 -29.39 -5.99
C LEU A 313 -9.02 -28.15 -5.13
N ASP A 314 -9.49 -28.15 -3.89
CA ASP A 314 -9.28 -27.12 -2.84
C ASP A 314 -7.79 -26.89 -2.46
N ILE A 315 -6.90 -27.67 -3.08
CA ILE A 315 -5.44 -27.63 -2.93
C ILE A 315 -4.83 -26.47 -3.74
N PHE A 316 -5.50 -25.93 -4.77
CA PHE A 316 -4.96 -24.88 -5.66
C PHE A 316 -5.48 -23.45 -5.39
N SER A 317 -6.21 -23.26 -4.30
CA SER A 317 -6.70 -21.95 -3.87
C SER A 317 -5.55 -21.02 -3.47
N THR A 318 -5.55 -19.77 -3.98
CA THR A 318 -4.55 -18.75 -3.63
C THR A 318 -4.69 -18.29 -2.18
N HIS A 319 -5.90 -18.37 -1.62
CA HIS A 319 -6.15 -18.17 -0.19
C HIS A 319 -6.36 -19.52 0.52
N PRO A 320 -6.01 -19.61 1.82
CA PRO A 320 -6.38 -20.75 2.64
C PRO A 320 -7.90 -21.00 2.62
N PRO A 321 -8.34 -22.26 2.83
CA PRO A 321 -9.76 -22.58 2.89
C PRO A 321 -10.51 -21.68 3.87
N LEU A 322 -11.65 -21.13 3.43
CA LEU A 322 -12.44 -20.17 4.22
C LEU A 322 -12.82 -20.74 5.59
N ALA A 323 -13.25 -22.01 5.63
CA ALA A 323 -13.62 -22.67 6.89
C ALA A 323 -12.48 -22.68 7.92
N LYS A 324 -11.22 -22.87 7.48
CA LYS A 324 -10.05 -22.84 8.39
C LYS A 324 -9.79 -21.44 8.93
N ARG A 325 -9.91 -20.41 8.08
CA ARG A 325 -9.77 -19.00 8.49
C ARG A 325 -10.87 -18.62 9.48
N ILE A 326 -12.12 -18.97 9.17
CA ILE A 326 -13.27 -18.69 10.03
C ILE A 326 -13.10 -19.38 11.38
N LEU A 327 -12.69 -20.65 11.43
CA LEU A 327 -12.51 -21.38 12.69
C LEU A 327 -11.44 -20.77 13.62
N LEU A 328 -10.40 -20.16 13.05
CA LEU A 328 -9.38 -19.44 13.83
C LEU A 328 -9.90 -18.13 14.43
N LEU A 329 -10.90 -17.51 13.80
CA LEU A 329 -11.46 -16.22 14.20
C LEU A 329 -12.73 -16.38 15.06
N ASP A 330 -13.51 -17.42 14.76
CA ASP A 330 -14.75 -17.79 15.43
C ASP A 330 -14.76 -19.31 15.66
N PRO A 331 -14.26 -19.77 16.83
CA PRO A 331 -14.22 -21.18 17.19
C PRO A 331 -15.61 -21.85 17.26
N ALA A 332 -16.70 -21.07 17.33
CA ALA A 332 -18.06 -21.60 17.36
C ALA A 332 -18.64 -21.88 15.97
N PHE A 333 -17.87 -21.69 14.90
CA PHE A 333 -18.32 -21.96 13.54
C PHE A 333 -18.62 -23.45 13.30
N ASP A 334 -19.85 -23.73 12.85
CA ASP A 334 -20.37 -25.08 12.62
C ASP A 334 -20.11 -25.63 11.20
N GLY A 335 -19.42 -24.86 10.36
CA GLY A 335 -19.15 -25.21 8.97
C GLY A 335 -20.25 -24.80 7.97
N THR A 336 -21.34 -24.17 8.43
CA THR A 336 -22.46 -23.78 7.57
C THR A 336 -22.37 -22.31 7.13
N PHE A 337 -22.49 -22.07 5.83
CA PHE A 337 -22.44 -20.72 5.27
C PHE A 337 -23.85 -20.09 5.17
N PRO A 338 -24.03 -18.82 5.59
CA PRO A 338 -25.33 -18.14 5.52
C PRO A 338 -25.71 -17.86 4.07
N ARG A 339 -26.97 -18.09 3.67
CA ARG A 339 -27.44 -17.72 2.32
C ARG A 339 -27.52 -16.21 2.16
N VAL A 340 -26.64 -15.62 1.35
CA VAL A 340 -26.67 -14.18 1.03
C VAL A 340 -27.53 -13.95 -0.22
N LYS A 341 -28.60 -13.14 -0.10
CA LYS A 341 -29.46 -12.77 -1.24
C LYS A 341 -28.67 -11.95 -2.25
N ARG A 342 -28.81 -12.30 -3.54
CA ARG A 342 -28.18 -11.58 -4.65
C ARG A 342 -28.82 -10.20 -4.81
N ILE A 343 -28.01 -9.16 -4.87
CA ILE A 343 -28.43 -7.85 -5.40
C ILE A 343 -28.45 -8.03 -6.91
N VAL A 344 -29.61 -8.36 -7.47
CA VAL A 344 -29.82 -8.27 -8.92
C VAL A 344 -30.23 -6.83 -9.17
N GLU A 345 -29.31 -5.98 -9.60
CA GLU A 345 -29.72 -4.79 -10.35
C GLU A 345 -30.28 -5.30 -11.68
N GLU A 346 -31.62 -5.37 -11.75
CA GLU A 346 -32.32 -5.49 -13.00
C GLU A 346 -32.01 -4.24 -13.83
N ILE A 347 -31.19 -4.40 -14.86
CA ILE A 347 -31.16 -3.47 -15.98
C ILE A 347 -32.58 -3.52 -16.58
N PRO A 348 -33.38 -2.44 -16.52
CA PRO A 348 -34.80 -2.55 -16.87
C PRO A 348 -34.95 -2.67 -18.40
N VAL A 349 -35.19 -3.89 -18.87
CA VAL A 349 -35.78 -4.13 -20.18
C VAL A 349 -37.30 -4.02 -19.98
N ALA A 350 -37.84 -2.85 -20.32
CA ALA A 350 -39.25 -2.56 -20.20
C ALA A 350 -40.13 -3.45 -21.10
N VAL A 351 -41.02 -4.28 -20.52
CA VAL A 351 -42.36 -4.60 -21.08
C VAL A 351 -43.37 -4.98 -19.97
N LYS A 352 -44.32 -4.06 -19.72
CA LYS A 352 -45.70 -4.17 -19.20
C LYS A 352 -46.25 -5.52 -18.65
N ARG A 353 -46.84 -5.49 -17.44
CA ARG A 353 -48.30 -5.27 -17.18
C ARG A 353 -48.60 -5.26 -15.66
N ALA A 354 -49.44 -4.33 -15.23
CA ALA A 354 -49.85 -4.10 -13.85
C ALA A 354 -51.02 -5.01 -13.40
N ALA A 355 -51.08 -5.31 -12.10
CA ALA A 355 -52.26 -5.78 -11.37
C ALA A 355 -52.15 -5.38 -9.86
N PRO A 356 -53.28 -5.22 -9.13
CA PRO A 356 -53.46 -4.25 -8.04
C PRO A 356 -53.09 -4.79 -6.63
N PRO A 357 -52.98 -3.91 -5.60
CA PRO A 357 -52.54 -4.31 -4.27
C PRO A 357 -53.70 -4.85 -3.41
N PRO A 358 -53.47 -5.83 -2.51
CA PRO A 358 -54.36 -6.14 -1.41
C PRO A 358 -54.05 -5.27 -0.16
N PRO A 359 -54.98 -5.19 0.80
CA PRO A 359 -55.14 -4.02 1.66
C PRO A 359 -54.29 -4.03 2.93
N MET A 360 -54.05 -2.82 3.43
CA MET A 360 -53.51 -2.55 4.77
C MET A 360 -54.36 -3.20 5.86
N ALA A 361 -53.70 -3.91 6.78
CA ALA A 361 -54.22 -4.19 8.11
C ALA A 361 -53.32 -3.52 9.15
N GLN A 362 -53.99 -2.86 10.10
CA GLN A 362 -53.45 -1.96 11.10
C GLN A 362 -52.76 -2.68 12.26
N SER A 363 -51.80 -1.97 12.85
CA SER A 363 -51.50 -1.86 14.29
C SER A 363 -51.58 -3.09 15.20
N ALA A 364 -50.47 -3.37 15.90
CA ALA A 364 -50.51 -3.55 17.35
C ALA A 364 -49.17 -3.11 17.96
N ILE A 365 -49.25 -2.05 18.78
CA ILE A 365 -48.24 -1.63 19.75
C ILE A 365 -48.49 -2.44 21.02
N ALA A 366 -47.48 -3.15 21.51
CA ALA A 366 -47.31 -3.59 22.91
C ALA A 366 -45.93 -4.28 23.00
N SER A 367 -45.09 -4.13 24.02
CA SER A 367 -45.03 -3.32 25.22
C SER A 367 -43.64 -3.61 25.81
N ALA A 368 -43.01 -2.60 26.40
CA ALA A 368 -41.76 -2.73 27.13
C ALA A 368 -41.86 -3.70 28.31
N GLY A 369 -40.74 -4.35 28.65
CA GLY A 369 -40.63 -5.15 29.87
C GLY A 369 -39.23 -5.76 30.05
N ASN A 370 -38.38 -5.02 30.75
CA ASN A 370 -37.19 -5.39 31.53
C ASN A 370 -36.76 -6.86 31.58
N LEU A 371 -35.44 -7.08 31.54
CA LEU A 371 -34.71 -7.78 32.60
C LEU A 371 -33.22 -7.45 32.55
N ALA A 372 -32.70 -7.06 33.71
CA ALA A 372 -31.33 -6.66 33.98
C ALA A 372 -30.46 -7.85 34.42
N GLY A 373 -29.15 -7.70 34.21
CA GLY A 373 -28.12 -8.08 35.18
C GLY A 373 -27.73 -9.56 35.28
N ALA A 374 -26.51 -9.87 34.83
CA ALA A 374 -25.70 -10.92 35.46
C ALA A 374 -24.21 -10.54 35.32
N ALA A 375 -23.59 -10.32 36.48
CA ALA A 375 -22.16 -10.10 36.66
C ALA A 375 -21.53 -11.35 37.30
N VAL A 376 -20.18 -11.31 37.42
CA VAL A 376 -19.28 -12.08 38.31
C VAL A 376 -18.65 -13.35 37.69
N PRO A 377 -17.40 -13.79 38.03
CA PRO A 377 -16.36 -13.22 38.92
C PRO A 377 -14.94 -13.06 38.32
N ALA A 378 -14.15 -12.23 39.02
CA ALA A 378 -12.70 -12.26 39.05
C ALA A 378 -12.21 -13.11 40.25
N ASN A 379 -11.12 -13.87 40.06
CA ASN A 379 -10.06 -14.16 41.06
C ASN A 379 -9.12 -15.26 40.56
N VAL A 380 -7.82 -14.96 40.37
CA VAL A 380 -6.72 -15.84 40.79
C VAL A 380 -5.52 -14.96 41.19
N SER A 381 -4.93 -15.30 42.34
CA SER A 381 -3.97 -14.53 43.13
C SER A 381 -2.50 -14.81 42.76
N ALA A 382 -1.67 -13.86 43.17
CA ALA A 382 -0.23 -13.65 43.05
C ALA A 382 0.74 -14.78 43.46
N ALA A 383 1.94 -14.71 42.88
CA ALA A 383 3.22 -15.07 43.52
C ALA A 383 4.31 -14.04 43.13
N ALA A 384 5.02 -13.50 44.12
CA ALA A 384 6.11 -12.52 44.03
C ALA A 384 7.46 -13.22 43.72
N GLU A 385 8.44 -12.59 43.05
CA GLU A 385 9.48 -11.74 43.66
C GLU A 385 10.29 -10.93 42.60
N PRO A 386 11.15 -9.95 42.98
CA PRO A 386 11.27 -8.65 42.31
C PRO A 386 12.50 -8.51 41.41
N HIS A 387 12.50 -7.56 40.45
CA HIS A 387 13.61 -6.64 40.15
C HIS A 387 13.22 -5.58 39.07
N SER A 388 13.46 -4.30 39.41
CA SER A 388 13.57 -3.09 38.57
C SER A 388 12.48 -2.80 37.52
N GLN A 389 11.50 -1.96 37.87
CA GLN A 389 10.52 -1.40 36.92
C GLN A 389 10.76 0.09 36.66
N SER A 390 11.30 0.38 35.47
CA SER A 390 10.83 1.51 34.66
C SER A 390 9.39 1.21 34.22
N PRO A 391 8.50 2.19 33.94
CA PRO A 391 7.08 1.90 33.74
C PRO A 391 6.88 1.04 32.48
N ASN A 392 6.55 -0.24 32.69
CA ASN A 392 6.12 -1.16 31.62
C ASN A 392 4.70 -0.78 31.19
N HIS A 393 4.56 0.15 30.25
CA HIS A 393 3.32 0.29 29.49
C HIS A 393 3.28 -0.81 28.43
N THR A 394 2.19 -1.58 28.37
CA THR A 394 1.96 -2.50 27.23
C THR A 394 1.81 -1.67 25.95
N PRO A 395 2.16 -2.22 24.77
CA PRO A 395 1.99 -1.50 23.49
C PRO A 395 0.58 -0.92 23.31
N GLU A 396 -0.45 -1.59 23.86
CA GLU A 396 -1.84 -1.14 23.88
C GLU A 396 -2.09 0.10 24.74
N GLN A 397 -1.45 0.22 25.91
CA GLN A 397 -1.57 1.38 26.79
C GLN A 397 -0.90 2.62 26.19
N VAL A 398 0.20 2.43 25.47
CA VAL A 398 0.91 3.49 24.74
C VAL A 398 0.03 4.02 23.60
N ILE A 399 -0.57 3.13 22.79
CA ILE A 399 -1.47 3.52 21.69
C ILE A 399 -2.72 4.24 22.21
N ASP A 400 -3.38 3.73 23.26
CA ASP A 400 -4.58 4.36 23.84
C ASP A 400 -4.28 5.73 24.49
N HIS A 401 -3.06 5.94 25.00
CA HIS A 401 -2.61 7.23 25.51
C HIS A 401 -2.42 8.23 24.36
N HIS A 402 -1.63 7.89 23.34
CA HIS A 402 -1.39 8.75 22.16
C HIS A 402 -2.68 9.09 21.40
N MET A 403 -3.63 8.16 21.30
CA MET A 403 -4.93 8.41 20.64
C MET A 403 -5.79 9.43 21.40
N ARG A 404 -5.75 9.43 22.74
CA ARG A 404 -6.47 10.41 23.57
C ARG A 404 -5.86 11.79 23.46
N GLU A 405 -4.53 11.88 23.46
CA GLU A 405 -3.83 13.15 23.27
C GLU A 405 -4.09 13.73 21.88
N ARG A 406 -4.06 12.90 20.83
CA ARG A 406 -4.39 13.32 19.47
C ARG A 406 -5.81 13.83 19.34
N ARG A 407 -6.81 13.16 19.92
CA ARG A 407 -8.20 13.65 19.88
C ARG A 407 -8.34 15.02 20.56
N LYS A 408 -7.60 15.25 21.65
CA LYS A 408 -7.57 16.56 22.31
C LYS A 408 -6.92 17.64 21.42
N MET A 409 -5.81 17.32 20.76
CA MET A 409 -5.12 18.25 19.83
C MET A 409 -5.93 18.53 18.55
N LEU A 410 -6.64 17.53 18.01
CA LEU A 410 -7.50 17.74 16.84
C LEU A 410 -8.75 18.55 17.19
N ALA A 411 -9.22 18.46 18.43
CA ALA A 411 -10.36 19.25 18.92
C ALA A 411 -10.01 20.74 19.06
N THR A 412 -8.74 21.12 19.21
CA THR A 412 -8.31 22.54 19.24
C THR A 412 -8.25 23.17 17.85
N ILE A 413 -8.31 22.38 16.77
CA ILE A 413 -8.33 22.89 15.39
C ILE A 413 -9.76 23.33 15.01
N PRO A 414 -9.96 24.59 14.57
CA PRO A 414 -11.26 25.05 14.10
C PRO A 414 -11.84 24.14 13.01
N GLU A 415 -13.13 23.83 13.11
CA GLU A 415 -13.83 22.96 12.15
C GLU A 415 -13.66 23.41 10.70
N ILE A 416 -13.64 24.73 10.48
CA ILE A 416 -13.45 25.36 9.18
C ILE A 416 -12.10 24.96 8.56
N VAL A 417 -11.02 24.95 9.36
CA VAL A 417 -9.68 24.56 8.91
C VAL A 417 -9.62 23.06 8.65
N ARG A 418 -10.23 22.25 9.53
CA ARG A 418 -10.26 20.79 9.37
C ARG A 418 -10.99 20.37 8.09
N LYS A 419 -12.10 21.04 7.76
CA LYS A 419 -12.81 20.85 6.50
C LYS A 419 -11.98 21.31 5.30
N ALA A 420 -11.28 22.44 5.42
CA ALA A 420 -10.40 22.92 4.36
C ALA A 420 -9.27 21.93 4.03
N CYS A 421 -8.69 21.25 5.02
CA CYS A 421 -7.68 20.21 4.78
C CYS A 421 -8.16 19.03 3.89
N ARG A 422 -9.48 18.83 3.77
CA ARG A 422 -10.09 17.78 2.95
C ARG A 422 -10.45 18.25 1.54
N ASP A 423 -10.44 19.55 1.29
CA ASP A 423 -10.71 20.15 -0.01
C ASP A 423 -9.40 20.41 -0.77
N ASN A 424 -9.44 20.37 -2.11
CA ASN A 424 -8.25 20.56 -2.94
C ASN A 424 -7.63 21.96 -2.73
N TYR A 425 -8.43 23.02 -2.90
CA TYR A 425 -7.94 24.39 -2.71
C TYR A 425 -7.68 24.70 -1.24
N GLY A 426 -8.54 24.19 -0.35
CA GLY A 426 -8.37 24.34 1.09
C GLY A 426 -7.06 23.74 1.62
N ALA A 427 -6.68 22.54 1.18
CA ALA A 427 -5.46 21.87 1.61
C ALA A 427 -4.20 22.60 1.12
N GLN A 428 -4.19 23.05 -0.13
CA GLN A 428 -3.13 23.91 -0.66
C GLN A 428 -3.03 25.22 0.15
N ALA A 429 -4.16 25.88 0.40
CA ALA A 429 -4.22 27.11 1.18
C ALA A 429 -3.72 26.93 2.61
N VAL A 430 -4.05 25.80 3.28
CA VAL A 430 -3.53 25.49 4.62
C VAL A 430 -2.01 25.40 4.61
N VAL A 431 -1.43 24.66 3.67
CA VAL A 431 0.03 24.51 3.56
C VAL A 431 0.72 25.86 3.30
N LEU A 432 0.21 26.66 2.37
CA LEU A 432 0.75 27.99 2.09
C LEU A 432 0.66 28.90 3.33
N ASN A 433 -0.46 28.86 4.04
CA ASN A 433 -0.66 29.63 5.28
C ASN A 433 0.35 29.27 6.38
N LEU A 434 0.80 28.02 6.45
CA LEU A 434 1.81 27.58 7.41
C LEU A 434 3.22 28.13 7.12
N LEU A 435 3.48 28.58 5.88
CA LEU A 435 4.76 29.15 5.44
C LEU A 435 4.84 30.68 5.59
N PHE A 436 3.75 31.35 5.93
CA PHE A 436 3.81 32.80 6.05
C PHE A 436 4.65 33.24 7.26
N SER A 437 5.54 34.19 7.00
CA SER A 437 6.40 34.78 8.03
C SER A 437 5.59 35.66 9.01
N PRO A 438 5.95 35.66 10.30
CA PRO A 438 5.43 36.64 11.25
C PRO A 438 5.88 38.07 10.91
N GLU A 439 7.00 38.24 10.19
CA GLU A 439 7.54 39.55 9.80
C GLU A 439 6.70 40.16 8.67
N GLU A 440 6.27 41.42 8.85
CA GLU A 440 5.32 42.08 7.94
C GLU A 440 5.90 42.36 6.55
N THR A 441 7.18 42.70 6.47
CA THR A 441 7.93 42.96 5.22
C THR A 441 7.98 41.71 4.34
N VAL A 442 8.44 40.59 4.91
CA VAL A 442 8.52 39.27 4.26
C VAL A 442 7.13 38.79 3.88
N ARG A 443 6.16 38.89 4.80
CA ARG A 443 4.77 38.47 4.55
C ARG A 443 4.14 39.22 3.39
N THR A 444 4.45 40.50 3.22
CA THR A 444 3.94 41.29 2.09
C THR A 444 4.47 40.76 0.75
N ALA A 445 5.78 40.46 0.68
CA ALA A 445 6.39 39.83 -0.49
C ALA A 445 5.80 38.43 -0.77
N GLN A 446 5.57 37.61 0.26
CA GLN A 446 4.92 36.30 0.12
C GLN A 446 3.49 36.42 -0.44
N TRP A 447 2.72 37.43 -0.01
CA TRP A 447 1.39 37.68 -0.56
C TRP A 447 1.42 38.06 -2.04
N GLU A 448 2.42 38.82 -2.48
CA GLU A 448 2.61 39.12 -3.91
C GLU A 448 2.92 37.86 -4.71
N LEU A 449 3.76 36.96 -4.19
CA LEU A 449 4.03 35.66 -4.83
C LEU A 449 2.75 34.83 -4.98
N VAL A 450 1.93 34.74 -3.93
CA VAL A 450 0.65 34.02 -3.99
C VAL A 450 -0.26 34.64 -5.06
N ARG A 451 -0.40 35.97 -5.10
CA ARG A 451 -1.27 36.64 -6.09
C ARG A 451 -0.78 36.51 -7.53
N ASN A 452 0.54 36.42 -7.74
CA ASN A 452 1.13 36.33 -9.07
C ASN A 452 1.12 34.92 -9.66
N PHE A 453 1.27 33.89 -8.82
CA PHE A 453 1.46 32.51 -9.28
C PHE A 453 0.26 31.59 -8.99
N ALA A 454 -0.62 31.93 -8.05
CA ALA A 454 -1.82 31.14 -7.74
C ALA A 454 -3.04 31.58 -8.57
N ASP A 455 -3.99 30.66 -8.76
CA ASP A 455 -5.29 31.02 -9.33
C ASP A 455 -6.17 31.80 -8.35
N LEU A 456 -7.19 32.49 -8.87
CA LEU A 456 -8.04 33.37 -8.07
C LEU A 456 -8.82 32.64 -6.96
N LYS A 457 -9.04 31.33 -7.11
CA LYS A 457 -9.70 30.51 -6.08
C LYS A 457 -8.75 30.24 -4.92
N LEU A 458 -7.53 29.82 -5.21
CA LEU A 458 -6.51 29.56 -4.20
C LEU A 458 -6.13 30.83 -3.44
N VAL A 459 -6.02 31.98 -4.12
CA VAL A 459 -5.78 33.28 -3.45
C VAL A 459 -6.88 33.57 -2.43
N LYS A 460 -8.16 33.51 -2.85
CA LYS A 460 -9.30 33.79 -1.96
C LYS A 460 -9.35 32.83 -0.77
N GLU A 461 -9.08 31.55 -1.02
CA GLU A 461 -9.11 30.54 0.04
C GLU A 461 -7.94 30.72 1.02
N THR A 462 -6.76 31.10 0.52
CA THR A 462 -5.60 31.44 1.35
C THR A 462 -5.89 32.66 2.22
N GLU A 463 -6.48 33.72 1.67
CA GLU A 463 -6.91 34.92 2.41
C GLU A 463 -7.99 34.59 3.46
N ARG A 464 -8.94 33.72 3.12
CA ARG A 464 -10.02 33.29 4.03
C ARG A 464 -9.48 32.54 5.26
N LEU A 465 -8.46 31.71 5.07
CA LEU A 465 -7.90 30.85 6.13
C LEU A 465 -6.78 31.51 6.94
N PHE A 466 -6.11 32.54 6.39
CA PHE A 466 -5.02 33.25 7.04
C PHE A 466 -5.30 33.68 8.49
N PRO A 467 -6.39 34.40 8.83
CA PRO A 467 -6.63 34.84 10.21
C PRO A 467 -6.89 33.68 11.18
N LEU A 468 -7.32 32.52 10.69
CA LEU A 468 -7.56 31.35 11.52
C LEU A 468 -6.25 30.61 11.81
N LEU A 469 -5.36 30.53 10.82
CA LEU A 469 -4.11 29.75 10.91
C LEU A 469 -2.98 30.51 11.62
N THR A 470 -2.99 31.84 11.62
CA THR A 470 -2.02 32.66 12.39
C THR A 470 -2.13 32.46 13.90
N THR A 471 -3.29 32.01 14.39
CA THR A 471 -3.55 31.74 15.83
C THR A 471 -3.19 30.33 16.26
N VAL A 472 -2.84 29.45 15.32
CA VAL A 472 -2.58 28.04 15.59
C VAL A 472 -1.19 27.85 16.21
N SER A 473 -1.12 27.07 17.30
CA SER A 473 0.14 26.75 17.99
C SER A 473 1.09 25.95 17.08
N ARG A 474 2.41 26.12 17.28
CA ARG A 474 3.44 25.37 16.53
C ARG A 474 3.24 23.85 16.59
N SER A 475 2.84 23.33 17.75
CA SER A 475 2.54 21.90 17.96
C SER A 475 1.42 21.34 17.06
N THR A 476 0.57 22.19 16.51
CA THR A 476 -0.59 21.79 15.68
C THR A 476 -0.27 21.83 14.18
N ARG A 477 0.87 22.39 13.78
CA ARG A 477 1.28 22.51 12.36
C ARG A 477 1.50 21.16 11.71
N LEU A 478 2.24 20.26 12.35
CA LEU A 478 2.48 18.90 11.87
C LEU A 478 1.17 18.11 11.62
N PRO A 479 0.23 18.05 12.58
CA PRO A 479 -1.09 17.46 12.36
C PRO A 479 -1.86 18.04 11.16
N LEU A 480 -1.78 19.36 10.93
CA LEU A 480 -2.46 20.01 9.80
C LEU A 480 -1.87 19.58 8.44
N ILE A 481 -0.55 19.40 8.37
CA ILE A 481 0.12 18.87 7.17
C ILE A 481 -0.40 17.46 6.90
N ASP A 482 -0.43 16.60 7.92
CA ASP A 482 -0.90 15.22 7.78
C ASP A 482 -2.36 15.12 7.33
N LEU A 483 -3.22 16.03 7.81
CA LEU A 483 -4.62 16.11 7.39
C LEU A 483 -4.77 16.62 5.95
N SER A 484 -3.82 17.41 5.46
CA SER A 484 -3.86 18.00 4.12
C SER A 484 -3.31 17.07 3.04
N LEU A 485 -2.41 16.14 3.41
CA LEU A 485 -1.78 15.20 2.48
C LEU A 485 -2.78 14.42 1.60
N PRO A 486 -3.89 13.84 2.11
CA PRO A 486 -4.84 13.11 1.27
C PRO A 486 -5.46 13.96 0.16
N ALA A 487 -5.83 15.21 0.45
CA ALA A 487 -6.40 16.11 -0.55
C ALA A 487 -5.35 16.58 -1.56
N LEU A 488 -4.11 16.84 -1.12
CA LEU A 488 -3.00 17.19 -2.01
C LEU A 488 -2.61 16.04 -2.96
N ARG A 489 -2.86 14.79 -2.59
CA ARG A 489 -2.67 13.61 -3.46
C ARG A 489 -3.69 13.52 -4.60
N LEU A 490 -4.78 14.29 -4.54
CA LEU A 490 -5.82 14.34 -5.56
C LEU A 490 -5.57 15.41 -6.64
N LEU A 491 -4.52 16.22 -6.50
CA LEU A 491 -4.11 17.20 -7.51
C LEU A 491 -3.85 16.51 -8.85
N ASP A 492 -4.02 17.22 -9.97
CA ASP A 492 -3.44 16.76 -11.23
C ASP A 492 -1.92 17.09 -11.30
N GLU A 493 -1.21 16.48 -12.25
CA GLU A 493 0.25 16.65 -12.38
C GLU A 493 0.66 18.11 -12.69
N LYS A 494 -0.22 18.90 -13.32
CA LYS A 494 0.04 20.31 -13.61
C LYS A 494 -0.18 21.16 -12.36
N GLN A 495 -1.31 20.98 -11.69
CA GLN A 495 -1.68 21.61 -10.42
C GLN A 495 -0.62 21.35 -9.35
N TYR A 496 -0.16 20.09 -9.22
CA TYR A 496 0.92 19.74 -8.29
C TYR A 496 2.21 20.51 -8.61
N ARG A 497 2.61 20.59 -9.89
CA ARG A 497 3.81 21.33 -10.30
C ARG A 497 3.70 22.82 -10.04
N GLU A 498 2.54 23.43 -10.26
CA GLU A 498 2.29 24.85 -9.97
C GLU A 498 2.31 25.11 -8.46
N PHE A 499 1.60 24.29 -7.68
CA PHE A 499 1.59 24.34 -6.22
C PHE A 499 3.00 24.19 -5.62
N ARG A 500 3.80 23.23 -6.11
CA ARG A 500 5.18 23.00 -5.64
C ARG A 500 6.12 24.16 -5.93
N LYS A 501 5.99 24.79 -7.11
CA LYS A 501 6.76 25.99 -7.43
C LYS A 501 6.40 27.12 -6.48
N LEU A 502 5.11 27.32 -6.22
CA LEU A 502 4.63 28.35 -5.32
C LEU A 502 5.10 28.11 -3.88
N GLU A 503 4.93 26.90 -3.36
CA GLU A 503 5.40 26.48 -2.02
C GLU A 503 6.90 26.78 -1.83
N LYS A 504 7.73 26.38 -2.80
CA LYS A 504 9.17 26.67 -2.77
C LYS A 504 9.47 28.17 -2.80
N HIS A 505 8.82 28.94 -3.67
CA HIS A 505 9.02 30.39 -3.72
C HIS A 505 8.60 31.09 -2.43
N LEU A 506 7.55 30.63 -1.74
CA LEU A 506 7.19 31.18 -0.43
C LEU A 506 8.23 30.88 0.64
N ALA A 507 8.74 29.65 0.67
CA ALA A 507 9.75 29.24 1.64
C ALA A 507 11.09 29.95 1.41
N ASP A 508 11.43 30.27 0.16
CA ASP A 508 12.67 30.96 -0.19
C ASP A 508 12.54 32.51 -0.12
N ALA A 509 11.37 33.06 0.26
CA ALA A 509 11.06 34.48 0.14
C ALA A 509 11.92 35.40 1.03
N ASP A 510 12.36 34.92 2.19
CA ASP A 510 13.23 35.65 3.11
C ASP A 510 14.73 35.33 2.95
N GLN A 511 15.06 34.50 1.95
CA GLN A 511 16.40 33.95 1.70
C GLN A 511 16.99 33.18 2.89
N LYS A 512 16.16 32.73 3.84
CA LYS A 512 16.53 31.97 5.03
C LYS A 512 15.55 30.81 5.25
N THR A 513 15.92 29.62 4.82
CA THR A 513 15.09 28.44 5.11
C THR A 513 15.09 28.14 6.63
N ASP A 514 13.92 28.11 7.26
CA ASP A 514 13.73 27.60 8.63
C ASP A 514 13.65 26.06 8.63
N LEU A 515 13.91 25.45 9.79
CA LEU A 515 13.82 24.00 9.97
C LEU A 515 12.41 23.48 9.65
N PHE A 516 11.37 24.22 10.06
CA PHE A 516 9.98 23.87 9.79
C PHE A 516 9.68 23.88 8.28
N GLU A 517 10.16 24.89 7.56
CA GLU A 517 9.98 25.04 6.11
C GLU A 517 10.68 23.90 5.36
N TYR A 518 11.92 23.58 5.75
CA TYR A 518 12.65 22.43 5.20
C TYR A 518 11.92 21.10 5.45
N MET A 519 11.42 20.89 6.68
CA MET A 519 10.68 19.68 7.05
C MET A 519 9.37 19.57 6.26
N LEU A 520 8.60 20.66 6.18
CA LEU A 520 7.36 20.72 5.40
C LEU A 520 7.62 20.34 3.94
N HIS A 521 8.63 20.99 3.33
CA HIS A 521 9.03 20.69 1.96
C HIS A 521 9.36 19.21 1.79
N ARG A 522 10.13 18.62 2.71
CA ARG A 522 10.54 17.21 2.64
C ARG A 522 9.36 16.25 2.81
N VAL A 523 8.44 16.54 3.72
CA VAL A 523 7.23 15.73 3.92
C VAL A 523 6.37 15.76 2.66
N LEU A 524 6.14 16.95 2.07
CA LEU A 524 5.38 17.08 0.83
C LEU A 524 6.04 16.33 -0.32
N VAL A 525 7.35 16.48 -0.50
CA VAL A 525 8.15 15.73 -1.50
C VAL A 525 7.98 14.23 -1.32
N SER A 526 8.28 13.73 -0.11
CA SER A 526 8.27 12.29 0.21
C SER A 526 6.91 11.66 -0.03
N HIS A 527 5.82 12.36 0.32
CA HIS A 527 4.46 11.83 0.27
C HIS A 527 3.67 12.12 -1.02
N LEU A 528 4.06 13.14 -1.80
CA LEU A 528 3.35 13.56 -3.01
C LEU A 528 4.12 13.23 -4.30
N GLU A 529 5.46 13.33 -4.33
CA GLU A 529 6.20 13.05 -5.58
C GLU A 529 6.01 11.62 -6.06
N GLN A 530 5.86 10.65 -5.16
CA GLN A 530 5.61 9.26 -5.53
C GLN A 530 4.28 9.07 -6.27
N ASN A 531 3.30 9.97 -6.05
CA ASN A 531 1.98 9.90 -6.69
C ASN A 531 1.95 10.61 -8.06
N PHE A 532 2.80 11.61 -8.27
CA PHE A 532 2.78 12.47 -9.46
C PHE A 532 3.96 12.24 -10.42
N ALA A 533 5.05 11.62 -9.96
CA ALA A 533 6.20 11.38 -10.79
C ALA A 533 6.05 10.09 -11.60
N ALA A 534 5.82 10.24 -12.91
CA ALA A 534 6.41 9.33 -13.87
C ALA A 534 7.94 9.52 -13.84
N HIS A 535 8.62 8.91 -12.87
CA HIS A 535 10.08 8.84 -12.74
C HIS A 535 10.81 10.05 -13.33
N GLN A 536 10.77 11.21 -12.66
CA GLN A 536 11.88 12.12 -12.86
C GLN A 536 13.10 11.45 -12.24
N PRO A 537 14.17 11.15 -13.01
CA PRO A 537 15.43 10.82 -12.39
C PRO A 537 15.78 12.03 -11.52
N ASN A 538 16.15 11.77 -10.25
CA ASN A 538 16.74 12.75 -9.35
C ASN A 538 17.49 13.80 -10.16
N ASP A 539 16.98 15.04 -10.18
CA ASP A 539 17.66 16.16 -10.79
C ASP A 539 18.88 16.45 -9.89
N GLY A 540 19.96 15.75 -10.21
CA GLY A 540 21.07 15.46 -9.32
C GLY A 540 21.89 14.24 -9.74
N GLN A 541 21.91 13.90 -11.04
CA GLN A 541 22.94 13.02 -11.59
C GLN A 541 24.27 13.79 -11.65
N ASN A 542 24.98 13.80 -10.52
CA ASN A 542 26.44 13.80 -10.37
C ASN A 542 26.81 13.82 -8.87
N GLU A 543 26.80 12.62 -8.26
CA GLU A 543 27.52 12.13 -7.06
C GLU A 543 27.43 12.88 -5.69
N PRO A 544 27.50 12.15 -4.56
CA PRO A 544 28.83 11.76 -4.05
C PRO A 544 28.93 10.34 -3.44
N LYS A 545 30.06 9.68 -3.72
CA LYS A 545 30.78 8.86 -2.73
C LYS A 545 31.02 9.69 -1.46
N GLY A 546 30.07 9.65 -0.52
CA GLY A 546 30.12 10.38 0.74
C GLY A 546 30.69 9.55 1.89
N ASN A 547 31.50 10.16 2.75
CA ASN A 547 32.00 9.51 3.96
C ASN A 547 30.87 9.40 5.00
N PHE A 548 30.50 8.16 5.38
CA PHE A 548 29.51 7.86 6.42
C PHE A 548 29.76 8.64 7.71
N ALA A 549 31.02 8.77 8.10
CA ALA A 549 31.41 9.45 9.33
C ALA A 549 31.12 10.96 9.28
N TRP A 550 31.36 11.59 8.13
CA TRP A 550 31.02 13.00 7.89
C TRP A 550 29.51 13.22 7.99
N ALA A 551 28.71 12.36 7.34
CA ALA A 551 27.27 12.49 7.34
C ALA A 551 26.68 12.32 8.76
N CYS A 552 27.17 11.35 9.53
CA CYS A 552 26.79 11.20 10.95
C CYS A 552 27.20 12.41 11.79
N SER A 553 28.39 12.96 11.55
CA SER A 553 28.90 14.15 12.26
C SER A 553 27.96 15.34 12.10
N ILE A 554 27.47 15.59 10.88
CA ILE A 554 26.53 16.66 10.59
C ILE A 554 25.18 16.42 11.29
N VAL A 555 24.55 15.28 11.05
CA VAL A 555 23.20 14.98 11.59
C VAL A 555 23.20 14.99 13.10
N PHE A 556 24.17 14.33 13.75
CA PHE A 556 24.22 14.27 15.21
C PHE A 556 24.61 15.59 15.85
N THR A 557 25.49 16.37 15.23
CA THR A 557 25.83 17.71 15.75
C THR A 557 24.62 18.63 15.69
N LEU A 558 23.89 18.64 14.58
CA LEU A 558 22.70 19.49 14.43
C LEU A 558 21.60 19.07 15.39
N LEU A 559 21.34 17.77 15.51
CA LEU A 559 20.39 17.22 16.47
C LEU A 559 20.74 17.63 17.91
N ALA A 560 22.00 17.42 18.31
CA ALA A 560 22.45 17.74 19.66
C ALA A 560 22.48 19.26 19.94
N LYS A 561 22.88 20.11 18.98
CA LYS A 561 22.84 21.57 19.19
C LYS A 561 21.41 22.10 19.31
N HIS A 562 20.48 21.52 18.54
CA HIS A 562 19.09 21.96 18.53
C HIS A 562 18.32 21.49 19.76
N SER A 563 18.51 20.24 20.19
CA SER A 563 17.90 19.71 21.43
C SER A 563 18.34 20.44 22.70
N TYR A 564 19.57 20.96 22.73
CA TYR A 564 20.17 21.53 23.94
C TYR A 564 20.36 23.06 23.83
N ASN A 565 19.55 23.76 23.02
CA ASN A 565 19.55 25.23 22.91
C ASN A 565 20.95 25.87 22.73
N ASN A 566 21.85 25.22 21.98
CA ASN A 566 23.25 25.62 21.82
C ASN A 566 24.11 25.66 23.11
N ASP A 567 23.71 24.98 24.19
CA ASP A 567 24.63 24.72 25.31
C ASP A 567 25.74 23.77 24.82
N GLY A 568 26.94 24.33 24.65
CA GLY A 568 28.07 23.63 24.05
C GLY A 568 28.54 22.41 24.84
N GLN A 569 28.34 22.36 26.16
CA GLN A 569 28.75 21.21 26.98
C GLN A 569 27.71 20.09 26.95
N GLU A 570 26.43 20.44 27.13
CA GLU A 570 25.36 19.43 27.11
C GLU A 570 25.13 18.85 25.70
N ALA A 571 25.19 19.69 24.66
CA ALA A 571 25.13 19.24 23.27
C ALA A 571 26.29 18.29 22.94
N ARG A 572 27.49 18.56 23.47
CA ARG A 572 28.63 17.66 23.26
C ARG A 572 28.44 16.32 23.95
N ALA A 573 27.96 16.31 25.19
CA ALA A 573 27.67 15.08 25.91
C ALA A 573 26.57 14.25 25.22
N ALA A 574 25.53 14.89 24.69
CA ALA A 574 24.48 14.23 23.92
C ALA A 574 25.00 13.64 22.60
N PHE A 575 25.87 14.36 21.90
CA PHE A 575 26.55 13.86 20.72
C PHE A 575 27.39 12.61 21.02
N ASP A 576 28.24 12.65 22.04
CA ASP A 576 29.14 11.54 22.38
C ASP A 576 28.34 10.28 22.76
N ARG A 577 27.21 10.43 23.47
CA ARG A 577 26.25 9.32 23.73
C ARG A 577 25.66 8.76 22.45
N THR A 578 25.23 9.62 21.54
CA THR A 578 24.66 9.23 20.24
C THR A 578 25.67 8.42 19.41
N VAL A 579 26.93 8.86 19.37
CA VAL A 579 28.02 8.17 18.66
C VAL A 579 28.33 6.81 19.30
N SER A 580 28.24 6.69 20.62
CA SER A 580 28.50 5.44 21.34
C SER A 580 27.53 4.29 20.99
N ARG A 581 26.39 4.59 20.33
CA ARG A 581 25.44 3.58 19.84
C ARG A 581 25.74 3.07 18.43
N ILE A 582 26.56 3.79 17.66
CA ILE A 582 27.00 3.33 16.35
C ILE A 582 27.91 2.10 16.52
N ALA A 583 27.93 1.17 15.58
CA ALA A 583 28.79 -0.02 15.67
C ALA A 583 30.27 0.40 15.75
N ALA A 584 31.06 -0.24 16.63
CA ALA A 584 32.43 0.17 16.94
C ALA A 584 33.30 0.40 15.67
N GLY A 585 33.25 -0.49 14.68
CA GLY A 585 34.00 -0.36 13.42
C GLY A 585 33.49 0.72 12.44
N LYS A 586 32.48 1.50 12.80
CA LYS A 586 31.92 2.62 12.01
C LYS A 586 31.97 3.97 12.74
N ARG A 587 32.54 4.02 13.95
CA ARG A 587 32.64 5.26 14.75
C ARG A 587 33.80 6.15 14.31
N ASP A 588 34.80 5.56 13.68
CA ASP A 588 36.04 6.26 13.34
C ASP A 588 35.78 7.43 12.39
N GLY A 589 36.22 8.61 12.81
CA GLY A 589 36.06 9.86 12.06
C GLY A 589 34.75 10.62 12.30
N ILE A 590 33.85 10.15 13.19
CA ILE A 590 32.67 10.92 13.59
C ILE A 590 33.10 11.97 14.61
N ILE A 591 32.92 13.25 14.28
CA ILE A 591 33.36 14.39 15.11
C ILE A 591 32.23 15.38 15.35
N PHE A 592 32.20 15.96 16.55
CA PHE A 592 31.27 17.06 16.84
C PHE A 592 31.78 18.34 16.18
N LEU A 593 30.94 18.97 15.37
CA LEU A 593 31.34 20.12 14.57
C LEU A 593 31.06 21.42 15.33
N ALA A 594 32.12 22.07 15.82
CA ALA A 594 32.02 23.37 16.48
C ALA A 594 31.95 24.56 15.48
N ASP A 595 32.17 24.31 14.18
CA ASP A 595 32.46 25.35 13.18
C ASP A 595 31.24 26.24 12.82
N PRO A 596 31.36 27.58 12.90
CA PRO A 596 30.37 28.55 12.44
C PRO A 596 30.13 28.60 10.91
N ARG A 597 30.96 27.93 10.09
CA ARG A 597 30.90 28.00 8.62
C ARG A 597 30.05 26.94 7.93
N LEU A 598 29.40 26.04 8.68
CA LEU A 598 28.48 25.06 8.11
C LEU A 598 27.24 25.76 7.56
N HIS A 599 26.77 25.36 6.37
CA HIS A 599 25.47 25.74 5.88
C HIS A 599 24.46 24.71 6.40
N PRO A 600 23.82 24.94 7.57
CA PRO A 600 23.30 23.85 8.39
C PRO A 600 22.31 22.97 7.64
N LEU A 601 21.39 23.56 6.88
CA LEU A 601 20.36 22.83 6.15
C LEU A 601 20.85 22.19 4.84
N ARG A 602 21.77 22.84 4.12
CA ARG A 602 22.33 22.29 2.87
C ARG A 602 23.22 21.09 3.15
N ASP A 603 24.07 21.19 4.17
CA ASP A 603 24.95 20.10 4.58
C ASP A 603 24.16 18.96 5.23
N PHE A 604 23.09 19.28 5.97
CA PHE A 604 22.15 18.31 6.51
C PHE A 604 21.43 17.51 5.42
N ASP A 605 20.90 18.17 4.38
CA ASP A 605 20.25 17.47 3.27
C ASP A 605 21.21 16.53 2.53
N ARG A 606 22.46 16.98 2.32
CA ARG A 606 23.51 16.14 1.73
C ARG A 606 23.85 14.94 2.63
N ALA A 607 23.96 15.16 3.93
CA ALA A 607 24.21 14.11 4.91
C ALA A 607 23.09 13.08 4.92
N LEU A 608 21.82 13.51 4.92
CA LEU A 608 20.67 12.62 4.88
C LEU A 608 20.64 11.77 3.61
N ARG A 609 20.97 12.34 2.44
CA ARG A 609 21.09 11.56 1.18
C ARG A 609 22.15 10.45 1.26
N ILE A 610 23.33 10.76 1.79
CA ILE A 610 24.40 9.76 1.99
C ILE A 610 23.95 8.67 2.98
N LEU A 611 23.30 9.05 4.07
CA LEU A 611 22.81 8.08 5.06
C LEU A 611 21.63 7.25 4.53
N ALA A 612 20.82 7.79 3.62
CA ALA A 612 19.70 7.09 2.98
C ALA A 612 20.18 5.92 2.10
N GLU A 613 21.34 6.06 1.46
CA GLU A 613 21.98 5.01 0.65
C GLU A 613 22.56 3.86 1.49
N THR A 614 22.70 4.04 2.81
CA THR A 614 23.25 3.01 3.68
C THR A 614 22.29 1.84 3.88
N GLY A 615 22.88 0.67 4.16
CA GLY A 615 22.13 -0.54 4.48
C GLY A 615 21.15 -0.32 5.64
N LEU A 616 20.00 -0.98 5.56
CA LEU A 616 18.84 -0.73 6.42
C LEU A 616 19.13 -0.87 7.93
N SER A 617 20.01 -1.80 8.33
CA SER A 617 20.48 -1.94 9.72
C SER A 617 21.26 -0.73 10.22
N SER A 618 21.98 -0.03 9.33
CA SER A 618 22.68 1.20 9.68
C SER A 618 21.68 2.34 9.88
N ARG A 619 20.69 2.49 8.97
CA ARG A 619 19.58 3.45 9.15
C ARG A 619 18.78 3.25 10.43
N LYS A 620 18.56 2.00 10.85
CA LYS A 620 17.93 1.65 12.14
C LYS A 620 18.71 2.20 13.32
N ASN A 621 20.00 1.87 13.38
CA ASN A 621 20.86 2.25 14.48
C ASN A 621 21.04 3.77 14.53
N LEU A 622 21.04 4.43 13.36
CA LEU A 622 21.03 5.88 13.25
C LEU A 622 19.76 6.48 13.86
N LEU A 623 18.56 6.02 13.46
CA LEU A 623 17.30 6.54 14.01
C LEU A 623 17.15 6.27 15.52
N ALA A 624 17.54 5.08 15.98
CA ALA A 624 17.53 4.76 17.40
C ALA A 624 18.47 5.67 18.20
N ALA A 625 19.68 5.93 17.66
CA ALA A 625 20.62 6.85 18.27
C ALA A 625 20.08 8.30 18.28
N CYS A 626 19.44 8.74 17.19
CA CYS A 626 18.79 10.05 17.13
C CYS A 626 17.66 10.19 18.15
N LEU A 627 16.82 9.15 18.32
CA LEU A 627 15.73 9.17 19.30
C LEU A 627 16.27 9.30 20.73
N GLU A 628 17.32 8.54 21.07
CA GLU A 628 17.95 8.62 22.40
C GLU A 628 18.59 9.99 22.68
N CYS A 629 19.06 10.68 21.64
CA CYS A 629 19.57 12.04 21.75
C CYS A 629 18.50 13.03 22.23
N ILE A 630 17.27 12.88 21.74
CA ILE A 630 16.15 13.79 22.01
C ILE A 630 15.31 13.40 23.24
N THR A 631 15.30 12.13 23.69
CA THR A 631 14.39 11.66 24.77
C THR A 631 14.96 11.77 26.20
N ARG A 632 15.94 12.63 26.48
CA ARG A 632 16.68 12.59 27.76
C ARG A 632 15.83 13.02 28.97
N ASP A 633 15.03 14.06 28.84
CA ASP A 633 14.19 14.62 29.91
C ASP A 633 12.81 13.93 30.01
N GLY A 634 12.59 12.88 29.21
CA GLY A 634 11.32 12.14 29.15
C GLY A 634 10.20 12.91 28.43
N ARG A 635 10.51 14.03 27.77
CA ARG A 635 9.59 14.82 26.94
C ARG A 635 10.23 15.08 25.58
N ILE A 636 9.43 15.34 24.55
CA ILE A 636 9.96 15.70 23.22
C ILE A 636 9.38 17.05 22.85
N SER A 637 10.23 18.06 22.71
CA SER A 637 9.78 19.37 22.28
C SER A 637 9.27 19.33 20.83
N SER A 638 8.41 20.29 20.44
CA SER A 638 7.88 20.34 19.07
C SER A 638 8.98 20.47 18.01
N GLN A 639 10.08 21.15 18.32
CA GLN A 639 11.22 21.33 17.42
C GLN A 639 12.04 20.05 17.25
N GLU A 640 12.27 19.32 18.35
CA GLU A 640 12.91 18.00 18.30
C GLU A 640 12.06 17.02 17.49
N ALA A 641 10.74 17.13 17.62
CA ALA A 641 9.81 16.29 16.88
C ALA A 641 9.88 16.54 15.37
N GLU A 642 9.92 17.81 14.96
CA GLU A 642 10.08 18.23 13.57
C GLU A 642 11.43 17.74 13.00
N LEU A 643 12.53 17.91 13.74
CA LEU A 643 13.86 17.48 13.31
C LEU A 643 13.96 15.95 13.17
N PHE A 644 13.46 15.21 14.16
CA PHE A 644 13.47 13.75 14.13
C PHE A 644 12.63 13.21 12.96
N ARG A 645 11.48 13.83 12.69
CA ARG A 645 10.65 13.50 11.54
C ARG A 645 11.36 13.79 10.22
N ALA A 646 12.03 14.93 10.09
CA ALA A 646 12.82 15.26 8.91
C ALA A 646 13.95 14.25 8.66
N ILE A 647 14.62 13.77 9.71
CA ILE A 647 15.62 12.68 9.61
C ILE A 647 14.96 11.39 9.13
N GLY A 648 13.81 11.03 9.69
CA GLY A 648 13.03 9.86 9.27
C GLY A 648 12.67 9.88 7.78
N GLU A 649 12.08 10.97 7.32
CA GLU A 649 11.76 11.18 5.90
C GLU A 649 13.01 11.18 5.02
N GLY A 650 14.09 11.81 5.49
CA GLY A 650 15.39 11.83 4.84
C GLY A 650 15.99 10.45 4.61
N LEU A 651 15.80 9.53 5.56
CA LEU A 651 16.31 8.16 5.52
C LEU A 651 15.35 7.15 4.84
N HIS A 652 14.23 7.63 4.29
CA HIS A 652 13.13 6.80 3.76
C HIS A 652 12.54 5.84 4.79
N CYS A 653 12.46 6.30 6.04
CA CYS A 653 11.86 5.61 7.17
C CYS A 653 10.79 6.53 7.76
N PRO A 654 9.59 6.62 7.16
CA PRO A 654 8.56 7.56 7.59
C PRO A 654 8.20 7.29 9.05
N ILE A 655 8.24 8.34 9.86
CA ILE A 655 7.95 8.28 11.30
C ILE A 655 6.55 8.87 11.47
N PRO A 656 5.54 8.08 11.84
CA PRO A 656 4.22 8.61 12.13
C PRO A 656 4.33 9.69 13.21
N ALA A 657 3.64 10.83 13.03
CA ALA A 657 3.56 11.90 14.04
C ALA A 657 3.13 11.40 15.43
N GLN A 658 2.47 10.24 15.47
CA GLN A 658 1.98 9.53 16.65
C GLN A 658 3.09 9.10 17.62
N LEU A 659 4.35 8.99 17.16
CA LEU A 659 5.48 8.55 17.99
C LEU A 659 6.25 9.71 18.65
N ILE A 660 5.90 10.96 18.33
CA ILE A 660 6.74 12.12 18.66
C ILE A 660 6.01 13.20 19.48
N ALA A 661 4.72 12.99 19.78
CA ALA A 661 3.98 13.82 20.72
C ALA A 661 4.08 13.22 22.14
N CYS A 662 4.98 13.77 22.95
CA CYS A 662 5.10 13.56 24.40
C CYS A 662 5.40 14.89 25.10
#